data_AF-Q0C8Q9-F1
#
_entry.id   AF-Q0C8Q9-F1
#
_cell.length_a   1.000
_cell.length_b   1.000
_cell.length_c   1.000
_cell.angle_alpha   90.00
_cell.angle_beta   90.00
_cell.angle_gamma   90.00
#
_symmetry.space_group_name_H-M   'P 1'
#
loop_
_entity.id
_entity.type
_entity.pdbx_description
1 polymer ?
#
loop_
_entity_poly.entity_id
_entity_poly.type
_entity_poly.pdbx_seq_one_letter_code
_entity_poly.pdbx_strand_id
1 'polypeptide(L)'
;MYGYHHLPSTSDSCGPSFHLATTFGTAIWTTRHVGSLFSTNCVYFYNTAKIWPYELQGHILDDFEHSKIYSPSMLYAPFIFTIDSLRWCELTLQICLKTIRGIESKTGHGSWVPISKLTIEDIEQLTGTLGTSLNVICNIHRHANIIESVWEHHKELSGELLAVSGCDKVHAIDKTIISAIEVFQQELANTRIQAQFLEQRVRSQTSVLFNLLSHEHAKASDGHAKASNASAMASRELAAAARRDGSSMKTVAVLTMAFLPATFFATFFAIPSLAWSSPDKFVLYFVFTIPATVVTFVLWAGITQRASLRRIFLVVTSGFCNAAPETPIAQAQLVDPAILDTLGLPGQSTTMVPHGESNIANTFKLSSTVGGQEFHYFVKTSSNKDADIMFKGEHTSLNMISSVVPNLCPKSYAHGPLRASGGFFLAIEFLDTCLPPKNPPSARNLARKLARMHRTQAPVPEGYDIPMFGFPVPTFCGATVQDNSWKSSWAEFYADNRLRAILHVCMLANGSDPELALAVEKTATAVVTRLLGNDIIAGSIIPVIVHGDLHFYNTSHGIMAGSGDLEEVVYDPSCVYGHSEYDLGMMSIYSDSYGTDFWQEYHSLVPKAEPKEEWRDRVCLYRLYYILNFFAVHRENKAENRKEAMDIMRFLISKYSDSN
;
A
#
# COMPACT_ATOMS: atom_id res chain seq x y z
N MET A 1 -3.45 32.33 -14.89
CA MET A 1 -4.52 31.89 -13.95
C MET A 1 -5.50 30.99 -14.69
N TYR A 2 -6.38 30.29 -13.99
CA TYR A 2 -7.54 29.57 -14.54
C TYR A 2 -8.75 29.98 -13.71
N GLY A 3 -9.85 30.35 -14.35
CA GLY A 3 -10.99 31.00 -13.71
C GLY A 3 -11.36 32.33 -14.36
N TYR A 4 -12.32 33.02 -13.74
CA TYR A 4 -12.76 34.36 -14.09
C TYR A 4 -12.21 35.37 -13.08
N HIS A 5 -11.72 36.50 -13.58
CA HIS A 5 -11.17 37.58 -12.76
C HIS A 5 -11.61 38.93 -13.32
N HIS A 6 -12.06 39.83 -12.42
CA HIS A 6 -12.30 41.24 -12.70
C HIS A 6 -11.22 42.08 -12.01
N LEU A 7 -10.66 43.03 -12.76
CA LEU A 7 -9.72 44.04 -12.30
C LEU A 7 -10.39 45.42 -12.48
N PRO A 8 -10.88 46.06 -11.40
CA PRO A 8 -11.40 47.42 -11.47
C PRO A 8 -10.28 48.40 -11.88
N SER A 9 -10.65 49.45 -12.61
CA SER A 9 -9.68 50.40 -13.17
C SER A 9 -9.03 51.29 -12.11
N THR A 10 -7.80 51.70 -12.39
CA THR A 10 -7.01 52.66 -11.58
C THR A 10 -6.90 54.05 -12.21
N SER A 11 -7.61 54.33 -13.33
CA SER A 11 -7.62 55.68 -13.95
C SER A 11 -8.89 55.97 -14.76
N ASP A 12 -9.31 57.23 -14.77
CA ASP A 12 -10.58 57.74 -15.35
C ASP A 12 -10.73 57.58 -16.89
N SER A 13 -9.74 57.00 -17.59
CA SER A 13 -9.70 56.89 -19.06
C SER A 13 -9.69 55.45 -19.60
N CYS A 14 -9.60 54.46 -18.72
CA CYS A 14 -9.89 53.05 -18.98
C CYS A 14 -10.98 52.59 -18.02
N GLY A 15 -11.94 51.81 -18.49
CA GLY A 15 -12.87 51.11 -17.60
C GLY A 15 -12.30 49.76 -17.15
N PRO A 16 -13.13 48.91 -16.53
CA PRO A 16 -12.70 47.65 -15.95
C PRO A 16 -12.10 46.69 -16.99
N SER A 17 -11.15 45.89 -16.50
CA SER A 17 -10.48 44.85 -17.29
C SER A 17 -10.87 43.48 -16.75
N PHE A 18 -11.25 42.57 -17.64
CA PHE A 18 -11.70 41.23 -17.29
C PHE A 18 -10.80 40.19 -17.95
N HIS A 19 -10.59 39.09 -17.25
CA HIS A 19 -9.76 37.98 -17.69
C HIS A 19 -10.46 36.65 -17.38
N LEU A 20 -10.85 35.93 -18.43
CA LEU A 20 -11.42 34.59 -18.38
C LEU A 20 -10.42 33.60 -18.97
N ALA A 21 -9.93 32.65 -18.18
CA ALA A 21 -9.04 31.59 -18.65
C ALA A 21 -9.62 30.20 -18.35
N THR A 22 -9.84 29.42 -19.41
CA THR A 22 -10.37 28.05 -19.39
C THR A 22 -9.30 27.06 -19.87
N THR A 23 -9.66 25.80 -20.14
CA THR A 23 -8.74 24.87 -20.85
C THR A 23 -8.69 25.12 -22.37
N PHE A 24 -9.65 25.88 -22.90
CA PHE A 24 -9.83 26.12 -24.34
C PHE A 24 -9.12 27.37 -24.83
N GLY A 25 -9.05 28.39 -23.98
CA GLY A 25 -8.44 29.67 -24.31
C GLY A 25 -8.45 30.65 -23.16
N THR A 26 -7.92 31.84 -23.42
CA THR A 26 -7.93 32.99 -22.52
C THR A 26 -8.52 34.19 -23.24
N ALA A 27 -9.67 34.66 -22.77
CA ALA A 27 -10.29 35.90 -23.21
C ALA A 27 -9.92 37.02 -22.23
N ILE A 28 -9.41 38.12 -22.77
CA ILE A 28 -9.16 39.37 -22.02
C ILE A 28 -9.97 40.45 -22.71
N TRP A 29 -10.86 41.12 -21.98
CA TRP A 29 -11.60 42.26 -22.53
C TRP A 29 -11.54 43.48 -21.60
N THR A 30 -11.50 44.66 -22.22
CA THR A 30 -11.51 45.95 -21.54
C THR A 30 -12.64 46.80 -22.09
N THR A 31 -13.40 47.42 -21.20
CA THR A 31 -14.52 48.26 -21.57
C THR A 31 -14.17 49.72 -21.33
N ARG A 32 -14.51 50.61 -22.27
CA ARG A 32 -14.36 52.07 -22.14
C ARG A 32 -15.71 52.75 -22.32
N HIS A 33 -16.01 53.71 -21.45
CA HIS A 33 -17.17 54.59 -21.61
C HIS A 33 -16.89 55.64 -22.69
N VAL A 34 -17.82 55.81 -23.64
CA VAL A 34 -17.71 56.71 -24.79
C VAL A 34 -19.04 57.45 -24.98
N GLY A 35 -19.11 58.68 -24.47
CA GLY A 35 -20.32 59.50 -24.51
C GLY A 35 -21.38 59.02 -23.52
N SER A 36 -22.35 58.24 -24.02
CA SER A 36 -23.42 57.60 -23.23
C SER A 36 -23.55 56.09 -23.52
N LEU A 37 -22.52 55.51 -24.14
CA LEU A 37 -22.42 54.12 -24.55
C LEU A 37 -21.11 53.51 -24.06
N PHE A 38 -21.01 52.19 -24.02
CA PHE A 38 -19.73 51.50 -23.78
C PHE A 38 -19.17 50.90 -25.07
N SER A 39 -17.85 50.81 -25.13
CA SER A 39 -17.09 50.15 -26.19
C SER A 39 -16.17 49.11 -25.56
N THR A 40 -16.33 47.85 -25.94
CA THR A 40 -15.57 46.72 -25.37
C THR A 40 -14.58 46.19 -26.39
N ASN A 41 -13.28 46.25 -26.08
CA ASN A 41 -12.23 45.59 -26.86
C ASN A 41 -11.97 44.22 -26.25
N CYS A 42 -12.01 43.15 -27.05
CA CYS A 42 -11.72 41.79 -26.60
C CYS A 42 -10.56 41.18 -27.40
N VAL A 43 -9.66 40.48 -26.71
CA VAL A 43 -8.61 39.66 -27.30
C VAL A 43 -8.80 38.23 -26.81
N TYR A 44 -8.98 37.29 -27.73
CA TYR A 44 -9.17 35.87 -27.41
C TYR A 44 -8.00 35.03 -27.91
N PHE A 45 -7.24 34.46 -26.98
CA PHE A 45 -6.18 33.50 -27.26
C PHE A 45 -6.74 32.08 -27.17
N TYR A 46 -7.01 31.46 -28.31
CA TYR A 46 -7.45 30.06 -28.38
C TYR A 46 -6.25 29.11 -28.32
N ASN A 47 -6.44 27.96 -27.70
CA ASN A 47 -5.46 26.88 -27.65
C ASN A 47 -5.60 26.00 -28.91
N THR A 48 -4.49 25.63 -29.55
CA THR A 48 -4.46 24.77 -30.76
C THR A 48 -4.02 23.33 -30.48
N ALA A 49 -3.83 22.95 -29.20
CA ALA A 49 -3.48 21.59 -28.80
C ALA A 49 -4.61 20.60 -29.11
N LYS A 50 -4.32 19.58 -29.92
CA LYS A 50 -5.27 18.59 -30.48
C LYS A 50 -5.88 17.63 -29.46
N ILE A 51 -6.73 18.13 -28.55
CA ILE A 51 -7.43 17.32 -27.54
C ILE A 51 -8.92 17.19 -27.91
N TRP A 52 -9.22 16.22 -28.77
CA TRP A 52 -10.58 15.82 -29.20
C TRP A 52 -11.33 16.87 -30.06
N PRO A 53 -12.52 16.57 -30.65
CA PRO A 53 -12.85 17.01 -32.02
C PRO A 53 -12.97 18.52 -32.20
N TYR A 54 -12.22 19.03 -33.19
CA TYR A 54 -11.81 20.43 -33.31
C TYR A 54 -12.79 21.34 -34.07
N GLU A 55 -14.06 20.94 -34.17
CA GLU A 55 -15.00 21.52 -35.13
C GLU A 55 -15.90 22.61 -34.51
N LEU A 56 -16.03 22.67 -33.17
CA LEU A 56 -16.91 23.65 -32.52
C LEU A 56 -16.25 24.97 -32.12
N GLN A 57 -14.92 25.06 -32.05
CA GLN A 57 -14.25 26.26 -31.51
C GLN A 57 -14.07 27.41 -32.52
N GLY A 58 -14.41 27.21 -33.79
CA GLY A 58 -14.58 28.31 -34.75
C GLY A 58 -15.78 29.21 -34.41
N HIS A 59 -16.85 28.61 -33.86
CA HIS A 59 -18.14 29.26 -33.65
C HIS A 59 -18.09 30.51 -32.77
N ILE A 60 -17.14 30.67 -31.84
CA ILE A 60 -17.05 31.90 -31.04
C ILE A 60 -16.71 33.10 -31.95
N LEU A 61 -15.69 32.96 -32.81
CA LEU A 61 -15.27 34.03 -33.71
C LEU A 61 -16.28 34.21 -34.84
N ASP A 62 -16.81 33.10 -35.38
CA ASP A 62 -17.87 33.14 -36.39
C ASP A 62 -19.15 33.80 -35.84
N ASP A 63 -19.58 33.53 -34.60
CA ASP A 63 -20.77 34.16 -33.99
C ASP A 63 -20.53 35.67 -33.74
N PHE A 64 -19.32 36.09 -33.34
CA PHE A 64 -18.98 37.52 -33.24
C PHE A 64 -18.98 38.22 -34.62
N GLU A 65 -18.50 37.58 -35.70
CA GLU A 65 -18.52 38.15 -37.05
C GLU A 65 -19.89 38.07 -37.77
N HIS A 66 -20.66 37.00 -37.55
CA HIS A 66 -21.97 36.79 -38.18
C HIS A 66 -23.08 37.59 -37.50
N SER A 67 -23.06 37.70 -36.16
CA SER A 67 -24.10 38.44 -35.45
C SER A 67 -24.11 39.92 -35.83
N LYS A 68 -22.92 40.54 -35.93
CA LYS A 68 -22.72 41.99 -36.15
C LYS A 68 -23.49 42.89 -35.17
N ILE A 69 -23.94 42.32 -34.05
CA ILE A 69 -24.63 43.02 -32.97
C ILE A 69 -23.56 43.63 -32.08
N TYR A 70 -23.09 44.81 -32.49
CA TYR A 70 -22.25 45.68 -31.67
C TYR A 70 -23.08 46.23 -30.51
N SER A 71 -23.26 45.41 -29.48
CA SER A 71 -23.95 45.78 -28.26
C SER A 71 -23.14 46.82 -27.48
N PRO A 72 -23.72 47.97 -27.08
CA PRO A 72 -23.07 48.96 -26.22
C PRO A 72 -23.11 48.58 -24.73
N SER A 73 -23.45 47.32 -24.41
CA SER A 73 -23.47 46.77 -23.04
C SER A 73 -22.11 46.16 -22.67
N MET A 74 -21.67 46.40 -21.43
CA MET A 74 -20.49 45.74 -20.85
C MET A 74 -20.70 44.24 -20.60
N LEU A 75 -21.95 43.81 -20.40
CA LEU A 75 -22.32 42.43 -20.07
C LEU A 75 -22.33 41.50 -21.30
N TYR A 76 -22.46 42.06 -22.50
CA TYR A 76 -22.72 41.30 -23.73
C TYR A 76 -21.59 40.32 -24.11
N ALA A 77 -20.34 40.78 -24.14
CA ALA A 77 -19.20 39.93 -24.51
C ALA A 77 -19.03 38.71 -23.58
N PRO A 78 -18.96 38.85 -22.24
CA PRO A 78 -18.93 37.69 -21.35
C PRO A 78 -20.19 36.83 -21.38
N PHE A 79 -21.38 37.42 -21.61
CA PHE A 79 -22.60 36.62 -21.78
C PHE A 79 -22.43 35.64 -22.96
N ILE A 80 -21.99 36.11 -24.13
CA ILE A 80 -21.70 35.23 -25.28
C ILE A 80 -20.68 34.12 -24.92
N PHE A 81 -19.57 34.45 -24.25
CA PHE A 81 -18.60 33.44 -23.81
C PHE A 81 -19.20 32.40 -22.85
N THR A 82 -20.14 32.78 -21.97
CA THR A 82 -20.82 31.80 -21.09
C THR A 82 -21.79 30.88 -21.83
N ILE A 83 -22.51 31.39 -22.83
CA ILE A 83 -23.45 30.57 -23.64
C ILE A 83 -22.69 29.55 -24.50
N ASP A 84 -21.57 29.94 -25.12
CA ASP A 84 -20.72 28.98 -25.84
C ASP A 84 -20.12 27.93 -24.89
N SER A 85 -19.60 28.37 -23.74
CA SER A 85 -19.05 27.46 -22.72
C SER A 85 -20.09 26.44 -22.22
N LEU A 86 -21.36 26.83 -22.11
CA LEU A 86 -22.47 25.95 -21.74
C LEU A 86 -22.78 24.92 -22.84
N ARG A 87 -22.96 25.37 -24.09
CA ARG A 87 -23.16 24.50 -25.28
C ARG A 87 -22.02 23.48 -25.43
N TRP A 88 -20.78 23.91 -25.22
CA TRP A 88 -19.61 23.03 -25.23
C TRP A 88 -19.72 21.95 -24.13
N CYS A 89 -20.14 22.32 -22.92
CA CYS A 89 -20.33 21.35 -21.83
C CYS A 89 -21.41 20.32 -22.18
N GLU A 90 -22.57 20.74 -22.68
CA GLU A 90 -23.65 19.84 -23.10
C GLU A 90 -23.20 18.84 -24.17
N LEU A 91 -22.62 19.33 -25.28
CA LEU A 91 -22.17 18.44 -26.35
C LEU A 91 -21.09 17.46 -25.85
N THR A 92 -20.19 17.93 -25.00
CA THR A 92 -19.12 17.09 -24.46
C THR A 92 -19.68 16.01 -23.51
N LEU A 93 -20.73 16.30 -22.74
CA LEU A 93 -21.49 15.27 -22.02
C LEU A 93 -22.17 14.28 -22.96
N GLN A 94 -22.70 14.71 -24.11
CA GLN A 94 -23.26 13.80 -25.12
C GLN A 94 -22.19 12.90 -25.77
N ILE A 95 -20.96 13.40 -25.96
CA ILE A 95 -19.82 12.58 -26.39
C ILE A 95 -19.45 11.56 -25.31
N CYS A 96 -19.29 11.99 -24.05
CA CYS A 96 -18.99 11.09 -22.93
C CYS A 96 -20.07 10.01 -22.77
N LEU A 97 -21.35 10.36 -22.91
CA LEU A 97 -22.48 9.41 -22.89
C LEU A 97 -22.39 8.36 -24.02
N LYS A 98 -21.98 8.75 -25.23
CA LYS A 98 -21.75 7.82 -26.35
C LYS A 98 -20.56 6.89 -26.06
N THR A 99 -19.46 7.43 -25.54
CA THR A 99 -18.28 6.65 -25.15
C THR A 99 -18.58 5.64 -24.04
N ILE A 100 -19.24 6.06 -22.96
CA ILE A 100 -19.67 5.18 -21.86
C ILE A 100 -20.59 4.07 -22.39
N ARG A 101 -21.57 4.39 -23.25
CA ARG A 101 -22.44 3.39 -23.90
C ARG A 101 -21.68 2.40 -24.79
N GLY A 102 -20.60 2.83 -25.43
CA GLY A 102 -19.70 1.96 -26.20
C GLY A 102 -18.81 1.05 -25.34
N ILE A 103 -18.64 1.37 -24.05
CA ILE A 103 -17.99 0.51 -23.06
C ILE A 103 -19.02 -0.46 -22.47
N GLU A 104 -20.20 0.03 -22.07
CA GLU A 104 -21.33 -0.75 -21.55
C GLU A 104 -21.80 -1.85 -22.52
N SER A 105 -21.76 -1.61 -23.83
CA SER A 105 -22.10 -2.62 -24.85
C SER A 105 -21.02 -3.68 -25.08
N LYS A 106 -19.75 -3.37 -24.76
CA LYS A 106 -18.63 -4.31 -24.80
C LYS A 106 -18.57 -5.15 -23.51
N THR A 107 -18.67 -4.53 -22.34
CA THR A 107 -18.69 -5.23 -21.04
C THR A 107 -19.99 -6.02 -20.82
N GLY A 108 -21.07 -5.67 -21.54
CA GLY A 108 -22.41 -6.23 -21.35
C GLY A 108 -23.09 -5.75 -20.06
N HIS A 109 -22.48 -4.82 -19.33
CA HIS A 109 -23.03 -4.26 -18.08
C HIS A 109 -23.67 -2.91 -18.35
N GLY A 110 -24.98 -2.78 -18.12
CA GLY A 110 -25.75 -1.56 -18.39
C GLY A 110 -26.35 -1.47 -19.80
N SER A 111 -26.20 -2.51 -20.62
CA SER A 111 -26.83 -2.63 -21.94
C SER A 111 -27.44 -4.02 -22.12
N TRP A 112 -28.59 -4.12 -22.79
CA TRP A 112 -29.27 -5.40 -23.07
C TRP A 112 -28.65 -6.14 -24.27
N VAL A 113 -27.32 -6.24 -24.29
CA VAL A 113 -26.51 -6.78 -25.39
C VAL A 113 -25.63 -7.92 -24.84
N PRO A 114 -25.50 -9.07 -25.54
CA PRO A 114 -24.63 -10.15 -25.10
C PRO A 114 -23.18 -9.69 -24.90
N ILE A 115 -22.57 -10.11 -23.79
CA ILE A 115 -21.17 -9.81 -23.43
C ILE A 115 -20.24 -10.21 -24.59
N SER A 116 -19.46 -9.26 -25.11
CA SER A 116 -18.43 -9.59 -26.10
C SER A 116 -17.23 -10.26 -25.41
N LYS A 117 -16.55 -11.18 -26.10
CA LYS A 117 -15.28 -11.73 -25.59
C LYS A 117 -14.20 -10.66 -25.70
N LEU A 118 -13.87 -10.04 -24.58
CA LEU A 118 -12.79 -9.07 -24.44
C LEU A 118 -11.49 -9.78 -24.07
N THR A 119 -10.37 -9.31 -24.61
CA THR A 119 -9.01 -9.66 -24.16
C THR A 119 -8.56 -8.74 -23.02
N ILE A 120 -7.39 -9.02 -22.43
CA ILE A 120 -6.76 -8.13 -21.44
C ILE A 120 -6.46 -6.76 -22.09
N GLU A 121 -5.92 -6.75 -23.31
CA GLU A 121 -5.63 -5.52 -24.08
C GLU A 121 -6.90 -4.70 -24.37
N ASP A 122 -8.04 -5.35 -24.68
CA ASP A 122 -9.32 -4.66 -24.79
C ASP A 122 -9.74 -4.00 -23.47
N ILE A 123 -9.60 -4.69 -22.34
CA ILE A 123 -10.01 -4.20 -21.02
C ILE A 123 -9.13 -3.01 -20.59
N GLU A 124 -7.82 -3.05 -20.85
CA GLU A 124 -6.91 -1.93 -20.64
C GLU A 124 -7.28 -0.72 -21.52
N GLN A 125 -7.54 -0.93 -22.82
CA GLN A 125 -7.95 0.14 -23.73
C GLN A 125 -9.28 0.79 -23.30
N LEU A 126 -10.25 -0.02 -22.86
CA LEU A 126 -11.53 0.47 -22.34
C LEU A 126 -11.35 1.26 -21.04
N THR A 127 -10.46 0.81 -20.16
CA THR A 127 -10.14 1.49 -18.89
C THR A 127 -9.50 2.86 -19.14
N GLY A 128 -8.53 2.96 -20.05
CA GLY A 128 -7.94 4.25 -20.46
C GLY A 128 -8.96 5.19 -21.13
N THR A 129 -9.86 4.64 -21.94
CA THR A 129 -10.96 5.39 -22.58
C THR A 129 -11.95 5.93 -21.53
N LEU A 130 -12.27 5.12 -20.51
CA LEU A 130 -13.16 5.48 -19.42
C LEU A 130 -12.55 6.58 -18.54
N GLY A 131 -11.28 6.46 -18.18
CA GLY A 131 -10.53 7.49 -17.44
C GLY A 131 -10.39 8.81 -18.21
N THR A 132 -10.32 8.76 -19.54
CA THR A 132 -10.36 9.96 -20.39
C THR A 132 -11.73 10.66 -20.26
N SER A 133 -12.83 9.91 -20.30
CA SER A 133 -14.18 10.47 -20.09
C SER A 133 -14.36 11.07 -18.68
N LEU A 134 -13.78 10.46 -17.64
CA LEU A 134 -13.81 11.00 -16.28
C LEU A 134 -13.15 12.37 -16.18
N ASN A 135 -11.92 12.50 -16.70
CA ASN A 135 -11.18 13.77 -16.70
C ASN A 135 -11.94 14.89 -17.43
N VAL A 136 -12.66 14.54 -18.49
CA VAL A 136 -13.52 15.47 -19.24
C VAL A 136 -14.73 15.91 -18.41
N ILE A 137 -15.42 15.00 -17.72
CA ILE A 137 -16.54 15.30 -16.80
C ILE A 137 -16.07 16.22 -15.65
N CYS A 138 -14.90 15.96 -15.07
CA CYS A 138 -14.31 16.83 -14.04
C CYS A 138 -14.02 18.25 -14.57
N ASN A 139 -13.59 18.40 -15.83
CA ASN A 139 -13.40 19.71 -16.45
C ASN A 139 -14.73 20.42 -16.77
N ILE A 140 -15.81 19.69 -17.09
CA ILE A 140 -17.16 20.25 -17.24
C ILE A 140 -17.63 20.86 -15.92
N HIS A 141 -17.43 20.19 -14.78
CA HIS A 141 -17.73 20.78 -13.46
C HIS A 141 -16.96 22.09 -13.21
N ARG A 142 -15.67 22.16 -13.60
CA ARG A 142 -14.87 23.39 -13.45
C ARG A 142 -15.39 24.54 -14.32
N HIS A 143 -15.78 24.28 -15.57
CA HIS A 143 -16.38 25.32 -16.43
C HIS A 143 -17.78 25.72 -15.95
N ALA A 144 -18.58 24.78 -15.43
CA ALA A 144 -19.89 25.08 -14.85
C ALA A 144 -19.80 26.00 -13.63
N ASN A 145 -18.71 25.95 -12.85
CA ASN A 145 -18.47 26.88 -11.74
C ASN A 145 -18.02 28.26 -12.24
N ILE A 146 -17.25 28.32 -13.34
CA ILE A 146 -16.85 29.58 -13.99
C ILE A 146 -18.04 30.31 -14.60
N ILE A 147 -18.93 29.60 -15.29
CA ILE A 147 -20.16 30.17 -15.88
C ILE A 147 -21.02 30.82 -14.80
N GLU A 148 -21.27 30.10 -13.69
CA GLU A 148 -22.00 30.63 -12.53
C GLU A 148 -21.31 31.86 -11.91
N SER A 149 -19.99 31.82 -11.75
CA SER A 149 -19.20 32.96 -11.22
C SER A 149 -19.29 34.21 -12.10
N VAL A 150 -19.33 34.04 -13.43
CA VAL A 150 -19.53 35.16 -14.37
C VAL A 150 -20.96 35.70 -14.24
N TRP A 151 -21.97 34.84 -14.20
CA TRP A 151 -23.38 35.25 -14.15
C TRP A 151 -23.80 35.94 -12.85
N GLU A 152 -23.28 35.54 -11.69
CA GLU A 152 -23.55 36.30 -10.46
C GLU A 152 -22.89 37.69 -10.53
N HIS A 153 -21.69 37.81 -11.10
CA HIS A 153 -21.05 39.11 -11.33
C HIS A 153 -21.80 39.98 -12.36
N HIS A 154 -22.54 39.39 -13.31
CA HIS A 154 -23.44 40.15 -14.19
C HIS A 154 -24.59 40.80 -13.42
N LYS A 155 -25.15 40.12 -12.41
CA LYS A 155 -26.22 40.66 -11.57
C LYS A 155 -25.70 41.84 -10.73
N GLU A 156 -24.49 41.73 -10.19
CA GLU A 156 -23.79 42.81 -9.48
C GLU A 156 -23.57 44.03 -10.40
N LEU A 157 -22.89 43.84 -11.53
CA LEU A 157 -22.56 44.92 -12.48
C LEU A 157 -23.80 45.54 -13.13
N SER A 158 -24.88 44.79 -13.33
CA SER A 158 -26.15 45.36 -13.82
C SER A 158 -26.76 46.37 -12.84
N GLY A 159 -26.49 46.24 -11.53
CA GLY A 159 -26.90 47.21 -10.51
C GLY A 159 -26.03 48.48 -10.52
N GLU A 160 -24.72 48.34 -10.76
CA GLU A 160 -23.79 49.46 -10.85
C GLU A 160 -23.99 50.26 -12.14
N LEU A 161 -24.12 49.59 -13.30
CA LEU A 161 -24.37 50.22 -14.61
C LEU A 161 -25.66 51.05 -14.60
N LEU A 162 -26.70 50.57 -13.90
CA LEU A 162 -27.97 51.26 -13.68
C LEU A 162 -27.81 52.65 -13.04
N ALA A 163 -26.78 52.85 -12.22
CA ALA A 163 -26.49 54.14 -11.58
C ALA A 163 -25.60 55.07 -12.43
N VAL A 164 -24.95 54.56 -13.48
CA VAL A 164 -23.94 55.28 -14.28
C VAL A 164 -24.44 55.64 -15.69
N SER A 165 -25.17 54.74 -16.36
CA SER A 165 -25.56 54.95 -17.77
C SER A 165 -26.96 55.57 -17.91
N GLY A 166 -27.02 56.87 -18.21
CA GLY A 166 -28.26 57.59 -18.57
C GLY A 166 -28.77 57.26 -19.99
N CYS A 167 -28.81 55.99 -20.39
CA CYS A 167 -29.23 55.56 -21.72
C CYS A 167 -30.19 54.35 -21.67
N ASP A 168 -31.49 54.62 -21.87
CA ASP A 168 -32.57 53.61 -21.82
C ASP A 168 -32.29 52.37 -22.70
N LYS A 169 -31.61 52.56 -23.83
CA LYS A 169 -31.26 51.48 -24.76
C LYS A 169 -30.23 50.50 -24.19
N VAL A 170 -29.25 50.99 -23.43
CA VAL A 170 -28.25 50.13 -22.76
C VAL A 170 -28.95 49.35 -21.66
N HIS A 171 -29.72 50.04 -20.82
CA HIS A 171 -30.45 49.40 -19.71
C HIS A 171 -31.47 48.34 -20.18
N ALA A 172 -32.17 48.57 -21.30
CA ALA A 172 -33.06 47.58 -21.89
C ALA A 172 -32.33 46.31 -22.37
N ILE A 173 -31.11 46.46 -22.90
CA ILE A 173 -30.25 45.33 -23.31
C ILE A 173 -29.75 44.58 -22.07
N ASP A 174 -29.23 45.26 -21.06
CA ASP A 174 -28.73 44.65 -19.82
C ASP A 174 -29.84 43.85 -19.12
N LYS A 175 -31.04 44.42 -19.01
CA LYS A 175 -32.21 43.73 -18.45
C LYS A 175 -32.58 42.47 -19.26
N THR A 176 -32.45 42.51 -20.58
CA THR A 176 -32.70 41.35 -21.45
C THR A 176 -31.63 40.27 -21.25
N ILE A 177 -30.37 40.65 -21.03
CA ILE A 177 -29.27 39.72 -20.72
C ILE A 177 -29.51 39.05 -19.36
N ILE A 178 -29.88 39.81 -18.32
CA ILE A 178 -30.15 39.24 -16.99
C ILE A 178 -31.33 38.25 -17.04
N SER A 179 -32.46 38.60 -17.68
CA SER A 179 -33.58 37.66 -17.83
C SER A 179 -33.28 36.46 -18.73
N ALA A 180 -32.30 36.55 -19.64
CA ALA A 180 -31.81 35.38 -20.37
C ALA A 180 -30.95 34.47 -19.46
N ILE A 181 -30.09 35.05 -18.62
CA ILE A 181 -29.28 34.32 -17.63
C ILE A 181 -30.18 33.51 -16.68
N GLU A 182 -31.30 34.06 -16.21
CA GLU A 182 -32.27 33.33 -15.36
C GLU A 182 -32.76 32.02 -16.01
N VAL A 183 -32.93 31.98 -17.33
CA VAL A 183 -33.28 30.75 -18.07
C VAL A 183 -32.09 29.80 -18.16
N PHE A 184 -30.91 30.30 -18.54
CA PHE A 184 -29.71 29.48 -18.68
C PHE A 184 -29.16 28.95 -17.33
N GLN A 185 -29.53 29.54 -16.19
CA GLN A 185 -29.23 28.96 -14.87
C GLN A 185 -29.91 27.59 -14.66
N GLN A 186 -31.10 27.36 -15.23
CA GLN A 186 -31.74 26.03 -15.20
C GLN A 186 -31.04 25.03 -16.15
N GLU A 187 -30.56 25.48 -17.30
CA GLU A 187 -29.79 24.68 -18.28
C GLU A 187 -28.42 24.26 -17.70
N LEU A 188 -27.75 25.17 -16.98
CA LEU A 188 -26.53 24.89 -16.23
C LEU A 188 -26.77 23.89 -15.08
N ALA A 189 -27.88 24.01 -14.35
CA ALA A 189 -28.26 23.05 -13.31
C ALA A 189 -28.50 21.65 -13.90
N ASN A 190 -29.21 21.56 -15.03
CA ASN A 190 -29.41 20.29 -15.76
C ASN A 190 -28.07 19.69 -16.23
N THR A 191 -27.16 20.53 -16.76
CA THR A 191 -25.80 20.15 -17.16
C THR A 191 -25.00 19.57 -16.00
N ARG A 192 -25.06 20.18 -14.80
CA ARG A 192 -24.41 19.66 -13.59
C ARG A 192 -24.96 18.30 -13.16
N ILE A 193 -26.28 18.11 -13.22
CA ILE A 193 -26.95 16.83 -12.91
C ILE A 193 -26.55 15.74 -13.92
N GLN A 194 -26.51 16.06 -15.22
CA GLN A 194 -26.07 15.12 -16.24
C GLN A 194 -24.59 14.74 -16.07
N ALA A 195 -23.72 15.68 -15.69
CA ALA A 195 -22.31 15.41 -15.38
C ALA A 195 -22.16 14.43 -14.21
N GLN A 196 -22.85 14.67 -13.08
CA GLN A 196 -22.88 13.76 -11.93
C GLN A 196 -23.42 12.36 -12.30
N PHE A 197 -24.48 12.29 -13.10
CA PHE A 197 -25.04 11.02 -13.57
C PHE A 197 -24.04 10.21 -14.42
N LEU A 198 -23.29 10.86 -15.32
CA LEU A 198 -22.25 10.19 -16.09
C LEU A 198 -21.06 9.77 -15.20
N GLU A 199 -20.69 10.57 -14.20
CA GLU A 199 -19.64 10.22 -13.25
C GLU A 199 -19.97 8.93 -12.47
N GLN A 200 -21.20 8.77 -11.99
CA GLN A 200 -21.63 7.55 -11.30
C GLN A 200 -21.61 6.32 -12.22
N ARG A 201 -21.95 6.48 -13.51
CA ARG A 201 -21.85 5.40 -14.50
C ARG A 201 -20.41 5.05 -14.84
N VAL A 202 -19.51 6.03 -14.86
CA VAL A 202 -18.06 5.81 -14.95
C VAL A 202 -17.57 4.99 -13.75
N ARG A 203 -17.87 5.41 -12.52
CA ARG A 203 -17.52 4.67 -11.30
C ARG A 203 -18.00 3.22 -11.35
N SER A 204 -19.23 2.98 -11.81
CA SER A 204 -19.78 1.63 -12.00
C SER A 204 -19.00 0.80 -13.04
N GLN A 205 -18.70 1.36 -14.22
CA GLN A 205 -17.95 0.63 -15.25
C GLN A 205 -16.48 0.37 -14.86
N THR A 206 -15.85 1.22 -14.04
CA THR A 206 -14.51 0.96 -13.50
C THR A 206 -14.49 -0.35 -12.70
N SER A 207 -15.47 -0.56 -11.80
CA SER A 207 -15.58 -1.80 -11.03
C SER A 207 -15.85 -3.02 -11.92
N VAL A 208 -16.62 -2.86 -13.00
CA VAL A 208 -16.89 -3.93 -13.97
C VAL A 208 -15.61 -4.32 -14.72
N LEU A 209 -14.86 -3.34 -15.25
CA LEU A 209 -13.61 -3.58 -15.96
C LEU A 209 -12.55 -4.22 -15.04
N PHE A 210 -12.45 -3.78 -13.78
CA PHE A 210 -11.56 -4.38 -12.78
C PHE A 210 -11.91 -5.85 -12.48
N ASN A 211 -13.20 -6.18 -12.33
CA ASN A 211 -13.67 -7.55 -12.14
C ASN A 211 -13.41 -8.43 -13.38
N LEU A 212 -13.61 -7.91 -14.58
CA LEU A 212 -13.30 -8.61 -15.84
C LEU A 212 -11.79 -8.86 -15.97
N LEU A 213 -10.95 -7.87 -15.67
CA LEU A 213 -9.49 -8.00 -15.69
C LEU A 213 -9.02 -9.10 -14.72
N SER A 214 -9.53 -9.06 -13.48
CA SER A 214 -9.24 -10.04 -12.44
C SER A 214 -9.67 -11.46 -12.84
N HIS A 215 -10.80 -11.60 -13.53
CA HIS A 215 -11.31 -12.89 -14.03
C HIS A 215 -10.46 -13.45 -15.19
N GLU A 216 -10.04 -12.63 -16.15
CA GLU A 216 -9.13 -13.09 -17.22
C GLU A 216 -7.71 -13.36 -16.69
N HIS A 217 -7.22 -12.59 -15.70
CA HIS A 217 -5.98 -12.89 -14.98
C HIS A 217 -6.06 -14.23 -14.24
N ALA A 218 -7.19 -14.53 -13.58
CA ALA A 218 -7.40 -15.81 -12.91
C ALA A 218 -7.38 -16.99 -13.90
N LYS A 219 -8.02 -16.86 -15.07
CA LYS A 219 -7.96 -17.86 -16.16
C LYS A 219 -6.55 -18.02 -16.72
N ALA A 220 -5.83 -16.91 -16.95
CA ALA A 220 -4.46 -16.96 -17.43
C ALA A 220 -3.55 -17.69 -16.42
N SER A 221 -3.74 -17.44 -15.13
CA SER A 221 -3.05 -18.11 -14.03
C SER A 221 -3.37 -19.61 -13.95
N ASP A 222 -4.64 -20.01 -14.06
CA ASP A 222 -5.06 -21.42 -14.15
C ASP A 222 -4.45 -22.14 -15.37
N GLY A 223 -4.39 -21.48 -16.53
CA GLY A 223 -3.69 -21.97 -17.72
C GLY A 223 -2.19 -22.21 -17.47
N HIS A 224 -1.50 -21.25 -16.83
CA HIS A 224 -0.09 -21.40 -16.44
C HIS A 224 0.11 -22.48 -15.38
N ALA A 225 -0.80 -22.61 -14.40
CA ALA A 225 -0.75 -23.66 -13.39
C ALA A 225 -0.90 -25.05 -14.01
N LYS A 226 -1.80 -25.22 -14.99
CA LYS A 226 -1.96 -26.46 -15.76
C LYS A 226 -0.72 -26.81 -16.59
N ALA A 227 -0.14 -25.82 -17.28
CA ALA A 227 1.11 -26.01 -18.02
C ALA A 227 2.29 -26.36 -17.10
N SER A 228 2.42 -25.67 -15.96
CA SER A 228 3.43 -25.92 -14.94
C SER A 228 3.31 -27.33 -14.34
N ASN A 229 2.08 -27.77 -14.04
CA ASN A 229 1.81 -29.13 -13.57
C ASN A 229 2.18 -30.20 -14.62
N ALA A 230 1.91 -29.96 -15.90
CA ALA A 230 2.33 -30.87 -16.97
C ALA A 230 3.87 -30.97 -17.09
N SER A 231 4.57 -29.84 -17.02
CA SER A 231 6.05 -29.81 -16.97
C SER A 231 6.61 -30.49 -15.72
N ALA A 232 5.97 -30.33 -14.56
CA ALA A 232 6.33 -31.00 -13.33
C ALA A 232 6.09 -32.52 -13.39
N MET A 233 5.04 -32.98 -14.09
CA MET A 233 4.81 -34.41 -14.36
C MET A 233 5.92 -34.99 -15.24
N ALA A 234 6.24 -34.35 -16.37
CA ALA A 234 7.34 -34.78 -17.24
C ALA A 234 8.69 -34.82 -16.49
N SER A 235 8.95 -33.83 -15.63
CA SER A 235 10.15 -33.78 -14.78
C SER A 235 10.18 -34.93 -13.75
N ARG A 236 9.02 -35.32 -13.19
CA ARG A 236 8.90 -36.47 -12.28
C ARG A 236 9.12 -37.80 -13.00
N GLU A 237 8.63 -37.95 -14.22
CA GLU A 237 8.88 -39.15 -15.04
C GLU A 237 10.36 -39.28 -15.40
N LEU A 238 11.01 -38.19 -15.81
CA LEU A 238 12.45 -38.15 -16.08
C LEU A 238 13.28 -38.50 -14.83
N ALA A 239 12.93 -37.94 -13.67
CA ALA A 239 13.55 -38.29 -12.40
C ALA A 239 13.31 -39.76 -12.00
N ALA A 240 12.14 -40.32 -12.30
CA ALA A 240 11.82 -41.74 -12.07
C ALA A 240 12.52 -42.69 -13.06
N ALA A 241 12.89 -42.23 -14.26
CA ALA A 241 13.81 -42.94 -15.16
C ALA A 241 15.24 -42.91 -14.59
N ALA A 242 15.80 -41.73 -14.34
CA ALA A 242 17.16 -41.58 -13.79
C ALA A 242 17.36 -42.31 -12.44
N ARG A 243 16.31 -42.39 -11.60
CA ARG A 243 16.35 -43.17 -10.35
C ARG A 243 16.41 -44.69 -10.57
N ARG A 244 15.87 -45.20 -11.68
CA ARG A 244 16.02 -46.62 -12.09
C ARG A 244 17.45 -46.87 -12.58
N ASP A 245 18.01 -45.97 -13.38
CA ASP A 245 19.42 -46.07 -13.82
C ASP A 245 20.40 -46.00 -12.64
N GLY A 246 20.13 -45.12 -11.67
CA GLY A 246 20.84 -45.07 -10.39
C GLY A 246 20.66 -46.30 -9.49
N SER A 247 19.67 -47.17 -9.77
CA SER A 247 19.57 -48.50 -9.13
C SER A 247 20.43 -49.54 -9.84
N SER A 248 20.48 -49.53 -11.18
CA SER A 248 21.40 -50.34 -11.99
C SER A 248 22.87 -50.04 -11.65
N MET A 249 23.19 -48.76 -11.41
CA MET A 249 24.53 -48.32 -10.96
C MET A 249 24.96 -48.96 -9.62
N LYS A 250 24.02 -49.22 -8.70
CA LYS A 250 24.31 -49.94 -7.45
C LYS A 250 24.63 -51.41 -7.70
N THR A 251 23.93 -52.07 -8.63
CA THR A 251 24.22 -53.45 -9.04
C THR A 251 25.62 -53.57 -9.61
N VAL A 252 26.03 -52.62 -10.47
CA VAL A 252 27.41 -52.57 -11.00
C VAL A 252 28.42 -52.36 -9.87
N ALA A 253 28.18 -51.41 -8.96
CA ALA A 253 29.10 -51.16 -7.84
C ALA A 253 29.26 -52.38 -6.90
N VAL A 254 28.17 -53.09 -6.60
CA VAL A 254 28.19 -54.35 -5.82
C VAL A 254 28.98 -55.44 -6.54
N LEU A 255 28.83 -55.56 -7.87
CA LEU A 255 29.60 -56.48 -8.69
C LEU A 255 31.10 -56.14 -8.63
N THR A 256 31.48 -54.88 -8.81
CA THR A 256 32.88 -54.42 -8.71
C THR A 256 33.46 -54.67 -7.33
N MET A 257 32.72 -54.38 -6.24
CA MET A 257 33.19 -54.63 -4.86
C MET A 257 33.40 -56.11 -4.55
N ALA A 258 32.63 -57.02 -5.18
CA ALA A 258 32.83 -58.46 -5.03
C ALA A 258 34.08 -58.98 -5.76
N PHE A 259 34.36 -58.47 -6.97
CA PHE A 259 35.48 -58.93 -7.79
C PHE A 259 36.82 -58.23 -7.52
N LEU A 260 36.83 -56.96 -7.08
CA LEU A 260 38.06 -56.18 -6.93
C LEU A 260 39.12 -56.83 -6.02
N PRO A 261 38.80 -57.38 -4.83
CA PRO A 261 39.79 -58.04 -3.98
C PRO A 261 40.34 -59.32 -4.61
N ALA A 262 39.47 -60.10 -5.27
CA ALA A 262 39.85 -61.31 -5.99
C ALA A 262 40.84 -61.01 -7.14
N THR A 263 40.54 -60.01 -7.97
CA THR A 263 41.43 -59.57 -9.06
C THR A 263 42.76 -59.03 -8.51
N PHE A 264 42.75 -58.28 -7.41
CA PHE A 264 43.96 -57.76 -6.77
C PHE A 264 44.87 -58.90 -6.25
N PHE A 265 44.34 -59.85 -5.47
CA PHE A 265 45.16 -60.96 -4.97
C PHE A 265 45.60 -61.93 -6.06
N ALA A 266 44.76 -62.20 -7.07
CA ALA A 266 45.14 -63.03 -8.22
C ALA A 266 46.32 -62.42 -9.00
N THR A 267 46.32 -61.11 -9.22
CA THR A 267 47.44 -60.42 -9.90
C THR A 267 48.67 -60.28 -9.00
N PHE A 268 48.50 -60.01 -7.69
CA PHE A 268 49.60 -59.94 -6.73
C PHE A 268 50.37 -61.27 -6.60
N PHE A 269 49.67 -62.41 -6.49
CA PHE A 269 50.31 -63.73 -6.43
C PHE A 269 50.91 -64.19 -7.76
N ALA A 270 50.59 -63.54 -8.88
CA ALA A 270 51.18 -63.80 -10.19
C ALA A 270 52.51 -63.06 -10.44
N ILE A 271 52.93 -62.14 -9.55
CA ILE A 271 54.17 -61.35 -9.71
C ILE A 271 55.42 -62.27 -9.57
N PRO A 272 56.24 -62.47 -10.64
CA PRO A 272 57.33 -63.43 -10.61
C PRO A 272 58.49 -63.06 -9.68
N SER A 273 58.72 -61.76 -9.46
CA SER A 273 59.84 -61.25 -8.65
C SER A 273 59.72 -61.55 -7.15
N LEU A 274 58.56 -62.02 -6.68
CA LEU A 274 58.32 -62.40 -5.28
C LEU A 274 58.75 -63.85 -4.96
N ALA A 275 59.27 -64.60 -5.93
CA ALA A 275 60.04 -65.85 -5.74
C ALA A 275 59.35 -66.96 -4.90
N TRP A 276 58.02 -67.00 -4.85
CA TRP A 276 57.23 -67.93 -4.02
C TRP A 276 57.56 -69.42 -4.32
N SER A 277 58.21 -70.12 -3.38
CA SER A 277 58.88 -71.42 -3.61
C SER A 277 58.21 -72.66 -2.98
N SER A 278 56.90 -72.61 -2.71
CA SER A 278 56.13 -73.74 -2.13
C SER A 278 54.97 -74.22 -3.02
N PRO A 279 54.48 -75.48 -2.89
CA PRO A 279 53.50 -76.06 -3.84
C PRO A 279 52.06 -75.53 -3.71
N ASP A 280 51.47 -75.54 -2.51
CA ASP A 280 50.02 -75.31 -2.29
C ASP A 280 49.62 -73.83 -2.24
N LYS A 281 49.89 -73.09 -3.32
CA LYS A 281 49.59 -71.65 -3.43
C LYS A 281 48.09 -71.33 -3.52
N PHE A 282 47.27 -72.29 -3.94
CA PHE A 282 45.83 -72.10 -4.19
C PHE A 282 45.04 -71.76 -2.91
N VAL A 283 45.45 -72.29 -1.75
CA VAL A 283 44.76 -72.04 -0.48
C VAL A 283 44.95 -70.60 0.01
N LEU A 284 46.16 -70.04 -0.12
CA LEU A 284 46.46 -68.67 0.32
C LEU A 284 45.56 -67.64 -0.38
N TYR A 285 45.27 -67.84 -1.67
CA TYR A 285 44.40 -66.96 -2.45
C TYR A 285 43.02 -66.77 -1.78
N PHE A 286 42.37 -67.84 -1.33
CA PHE A 286 41.08 -67.76 -0.64
C PHE A 286 41.20 -67.16 0.77
N VAL A 287 42.27 -67.48 1.49
CA VAL A 287 42.54 -66.97 2.85
C VAL A 287 42.66 -65.44 2.89
N PHE A 288 43.24 -64.82 1.85
CA PHE A 288 43.30 -63.35 1.76
C PHE A 288 42.09 -62.72 1.06
N THR A 289 41.55 -63.37 0.02
CA THR A 289 40.44 -62.80 -0.77
C THR A 289 39.13 -62.71 0.03
N ILE A 290 38.73 -63.78 0.73
CA ILE A 290 37.41 -63.84 1.39
C ILE A 290 37.28 -62.78 2.49
N PRO A 291 38.23 -62.63 3.44
CA PRO A 291 38.15 -61.59 4.47
C PRO A 291 38.20 -60.17 3.90
N ALA A 292 39.01 -59.93 2.86
CA ALA A 292 39.09 -58.62 2.22
C ALA A 292 37.75 -58.19 1.62
N THR A 293 37.07 -59.08 0.88
CA THR A 293 35.71 -58.81 0.36
C THR A 293 34.72 -58.54 1.48
N VAL A 294 34.74 -59.30 2.58
CA VAL A 294 33.86 -59.05 3.75
C VAL A 294 34.11 -57.66 4.34
N VAL A 295 35.37 -57.24 4.52
CA VAL A 295 35.72 -55.90 5.02
C VAL A 295 35.22 -54.80 4.08
N THR A 296 35.32 -54.97 2.76
CA THR A 296 34.77 -54.02 1.77
C THR A 296 33.27 -53.81 1.95
N PHE A 297 32.48 -54.88 2.11
CA PHE A 297 31.03 -54.77 2.33
C PHE A 297 30.66 -54.18 3.71
N VAL A 298 31.40 -54.49 4.77
CA VAL A 298 31.16 -53.92 6.11
C VAL A 298 31.40 -52.41 6.14
N LEU A 299 32.49 -51.93 5.52
CA LEU A 299 32.78 -50.49 5.42
C LEU A 299 31.70 -49.75 4.61
N TRP A 300 31.25 -50.34 3.49
CA TRP A 300 30.17 -49.78 2.66
C TRP A 300 28.83 -49.67 3.43
N ALA A 301 28.48 -50.68 4.23
CA ALA A 301 27.27 -50.66 5.07
C ALA A 301 27.35 -49.60 6.19
N GLY A 302 28.49 -49.51 6.89
CA GLY A 302 28.69 -48.56 8.00
C GLY A 302 28.66 -47.08 7.59
N ILE A 303 28.95 -46.78 6.32
CA ILE A 303 28.87 -45.42 5.75
C ILE A 303 27.43 -45.06 5.34
N THR A 304 26.61 -46.03 4.92
CA THR A 304 25.34 -45.76 4.22
C THR A 304 24.09 -45.65 5.10
N GLN A 305 24.15 -45.96 6.40
CA GLN A 305 22.94 -46.06 7.25
C GLN A 305 22.82 -45.07 8.43
N ARG A 306 23.71 -44.06 8.54
CA ARG A 306 23.82 -43.21 9.75
C ARG A 306 22.62 -42.29 10.07
N ALA A 307 21.73 -41.99 9.12
CA ALA A 307 20.70 -40.95 9.30
C ALA A 307 19.43 -41.42 10.04
N SER A 308 19.08 -42.70 9.98
CA SER A 308 17.73 -43.17 10.32
C SER A 308 17.37 -43.19 11.81
N LEU A 309 18.36 -43.12 12.71
CA LEU A 309 18.17 -43.38 14.14
C LEU A 309 17.69 -42.17 14.98
N ARG A 310 17.64 -40.95 14.42
CA ARG A 310 17.39 -39.71 15.21
C ARG A 310 15.96 -39.14 15.16
N ARG A 311 15.06 -39.60 14.26
CA ARG A 311 13.81 -38.88 13.95
C ARG A 311 12.58 -39.14 14.85
N ILE A 312 12.69 -39.98 15.87
CA ILE A 312 11.50 -40.51 16.58
C ILE A 312 10.89 -39.53 17.61
N PHE A 313 11.60 -38.49 18.07
CA PHE A 313 11.38 -38.01 19.44
C PHE A 313 10.34 -36.87 19.69
N LEU A 314 10.22 -35.83 18.84
CA LEU A 314 9.48 -34.60 19.23
C LEU A 314 8.65 -33.93 18.10
N VAL A 315 7.33 -33.84 18.32
CA VAL A 315 6.28 -33.04 17.62
C VAL A 315 5.12 -32.82 18.64
N VAL A 316 4.27 -31.77 18.50
CA VAL A 316 3.01 -31.39 19.24
C VAL A 316 3.11 -30.05 20.04
N THR A 317 2.24 -29.01 19.98
CA THR A 317 1.46 -28.27 18.91
C THR A 317 0.55 -27.13 19.49
N SER A 318 0.55 -25.88 18.96
CA SER A 318 -0.61 -24.90 18.81
C SER A 318 -1.33 -24.11 20.00
N GLY A 319 -2.33 -23.20 19.74
CA GLY A 319 -2.97 -22.18 20.68
C GLY A 319 -4.41 -21.59 20.34
N PHE A 320 -4.72 -20.23 20.37
CA PHE A 320 -5.25 -19.26 19.27
C PHE A 320 -6.48 -18.28 19.80
N CYS A 321 -6.72 -16.88 19.76
CA CYS A 321 -7.85 -15.90 19.15
C CYS A 321 -8.15 -14.31 19.36
N ASN A 322 -8.63 -13.55 18.29
CA ASN A 322 -9.73 -12.48 17.94
C ASN A 322 -10.33 -11.30 18.87
N ALA A 323 -11.16 -10.21 18.50
CA ALA A 323 -11.57 -9.36 17.27
C ALA A 323 -12.75 -8.25 17.39
N ALA A 324 -12.71 -7.05 16.68
CA ALA A 324 -13.78 -6.03 16.22
C ALA A 324 -14.60 -5.05 17.18
N PRO A 325 -15.43 -4.00 16.79
CA PRO A 325 -15.43 -2.82 15.82
C PRO A 325 -15.95 -1.37 16.34
N GLU A 326 -16.36 -0.38 15.47
CA GLU A 326 -16.38 1.15 15.61
C GLU A 326 -17.72 2.01 15.78
N THR A 327 -17.62 3.37 15.98
CA THR A 327 -18.44 4.59 15.49
C THR A 327 -18.32 5.87 16.41
N PRO A 328 -18.98 7.07 16.22
CA PRO A 328 -18.94 8.12 15.17
C PRO A 328 -18.72 9.62 15.67
N ILE A 329 -19.12 10.64 14.85
CA ILE A 329 -18.91 12.13 14.87
C ILE A 329 -19.13 12.91 16.22
N ALA A 330 -18.51 14.10 16.32
CA ALA A 330 -18.01 14.73 17.55
C ALA A 330 -18.54 16.12 17.99
N GLN A 331 -18.48 16.37 19.31
CA GLN A 331 -18.46 17.71 19.95
C GLN A 331 -17.09 17.96 20.61
N ALA A 332 -16.77 19.23 20.92
CA ALA A 332 -15.58 19.58 21.72
C ALA A 332 -15.73 19.07 23.17
N GLN A 333 -14.74 18.34 23.67
CA GLN A 333 -14.83 17.63 24.95
C GLN A 333 -13.99 18.32 26.03
N LEU A 334 -14.48 18.30 27.28
CA LEU A 334 -13.72 18.77 28.44
C LEU A 334 -12.46 17.91 28.63
N VAL A 335 -11.30 18.56 28.74
CA VAL A 335 -10.00 17.88 28.87
C VAL A 335 -9.86 17.22 30.24
N ASP A 336 -9.39 15.98 30.28
CA ASP A 336 -9.18 15.27 31.55
C ASP A 336 -8.00 15.89 32.34
N PRO A 337 -8.14 16.14 33.65
CA PRO A 337 -7.06 16.68 34.48
C PRO A 337 -5.75 15.88 34.43
N ALA A 338 -5.78 14.57 34.21
CA ALA A 338 -4.56 13.76 34.09
C ALA A 338 -3.72 14.13 32.85
N ILE A 339 -4.37 14.48 31.73
CA ILE A 339 -3.69 14.93 30.51
C ILE A 339 -3.05 16.30 30.76
N LEU A 340 -3.81 17.23 31.37
CA LEU A 340 -3.35 18.57 31.71
C LEU A 340 -2.15 18.54 32.67
N ASP A 341 -2.25 17.80 33.78
CA ASP A 341 -1.19 17.69 34.78
C ASP A 341 0.09 17.08 34.19
N THR A 342 -0.04 16.05 33.34
CA THR A 342 1.10 15.28 32.82
C THR A 342 1.82 16.01 31.67
N LEU A 343 1.09 16.80 30.87
CA LEU A 343 1.68 17.67 29.84
C LEU A 343 2.06 19.08 30.36
N GLY A 344 1.70 19.41 31.62
CA GLY A 344 1.95 20.72 32.23
C GLY A 344 1.10 21.85 31.65
N LEU A 345 -0.12 21.55 31.16
CA LEU A 345 -0.93 22.47 30.36
C LEU A 345 -2.02 23.20 31.18
N PRO A 346 -2.21 24.51 30.96
CA PRO A 346 -3.27 25.29 31.63
C PRO A 346 -4.66 24.95 31.08
N GLY A 347 -5.53 24.39 31.91
CA GLY A 347 -6.88 23.97 31.51
C GLY A 347 -7.79 25.08 30.95
N GLN A 348 -7.53 26.36 31.26
CA GLN A 348 -8.34 27.50 30.77
C GLN A 348 -8.05 27.88 29.31
N SER A 349 -6.84 27.61 28.80
CA SER A 349 -6.45 27.86 27.41
C SER A 349 -6.17 26.58 26.64
N THR A 350 -6.66 25.43 27.13
CA THR A 350 -6.53 24.13 26.47
C THR A 350 -7.89 23.63 25.99
N THR A 351 -7.96 23.26 24.71
CA THR A 351 -9.15 22.69 24.07
C THR A 351 -8.84 21.31 23.50
N MET A 352 -9.84 20.42 23.46
CA MET A 352 -9.70 19.09 22.88
C MET A 352 -10.92 18.79 21.99
N VAL A 353 -10.66 18.52 20.71
CA VAL A 353 -11.67 18.21 19.70
C VAL A 353 -11.34 16.87 19.06
N PRO A 354 -12.31 15.95 18.87
CA PRO A 354 -12.04 14.70 18.16
C PRO A 354 -11.49 14.94 16.74
N HIS A 355 -10.54 14.10 16.34
CA HIS A 355 -9.76 14.25 15.12
C HIS A 355 -9.11 12.92 14.73
N GLY A 356 -9.07 12.58 13.45
CA GLY A 356 -8.71 11.24 12.99
C GLY A 356 -9.75 10.19 13.38
N GLU A 357 -9.48 8.93 13.02
CA GLU A 357 -10.34 7.77 13.29
C GLU A 357 -9.45 6.59 13.74
N SER A 358 -9.97 5.69 14.58
CA SER A 358 -9.25 4.47 14.98
C SER A 358 -10.22 3.38 15.48
N ASN A 359 -9.90 2.12 15.17
CA ASN A 359 -10.72 0.96 15.51
C ASN A 359 -10.68 0.57 17.01
N ILE A 360 -9.76 1.13 17.81
CA ILE A 360 -9.44 0.68 19.17
C ILE A 360 -9.32 1.80 20.23
N ALA A 361 -9.36 3.06 19.80
CA ALA A 361 -9.25 4.24 20.65
C ALA A 361 -10.02 5.43 20.07
N ASN A 362 -10.53 6.31 20.93
CA ASN A 362 -11.05 7.61 20.52
C ASN A 362 -9.88 8.58 20.29
N THR A 363 -9.89 9.32 19.19
CA THR A 363 -8.77 10.15 18.73
C THR A 363 -9.12 11.65 18.71
N PHE A 364 -8.19 12.50 19.16
CA PHE A 364 -8.43 13.93 19.37
C PHE A 364 -7.21 14.79 18.99
N LYS A 365 -7.48 16.01 18.50
CA LYS A 365 -6.51 17.13 18.53
C LYS A 365 -6.71 17.90 19.82
N LEU A 366 -5.66 17.93 20.66
CA LEU A 366 -5.56 18.81 21.82
C LEU A 366 -4.71 20.02 21.43
N SER A 367 -5.19 21.23 21.74
CA SER A 367 -4.50 22.49 21.44
C SER A 367 -4.47 23.38 22.68
N SER A 368 -3.29 23.91 23.03
CA SER A 368 -3.07 24.73 24.22
C SER A 368 -2.18 25.93 23.92
N THR A 369 -2.39 27.05 24.61
CA THR A 369 -1.49 28.21 24.57
C THR A 369 -0.84 28.42 25.93
N VAL A 370 0.50 28.40 25.97
CA VAL A 370 1.31 28.57 27.18
C VAL A 370 2.35 29.68 26.95
N GLY A 371 2.33 30.74 27.75
CA GLY A 371 3.28 31.86 27.63
C GLY A 371 3.20 32.64 26.29
N GLY A 372 2.14 32.45 25.50
CA GLY A 372 2.02 32.99 24.14
C GLY A 372 2.53 32.07 23.02
N GLN A 373 3.07 30.90 23.36
CA GLN A 373 3.39 29.84 22.40
C GLN A 373 2.22 28.83 22.31
N GLU A 374 1.89 28.40 21.10
CA GLU A 374 0.90 27.35 20.85
C GLU A 374 1.55 25.96 20.86
N PHE A 375 0.82 24.98 21.38
CA PHE A 375 1.20 23.57 21.46
C PHE A 375 0.03 22.72 20.97
N HIS A 376 0.31 21.77 20.07
CA HIS A 376 -0.68 20.82 19.56
C HIS A 376 -0.22 19.39 19.81
N TYR A 377 -1.15 18.56 20.28
CA TYR A 377 -0.94 17.14 20.53
C TYR A 377 -2.03 16.33 19.84
N PHE A 378 -1.67 15.17 19.31
CA PHE A 378 -2.64 14.14 18.99
C PHE A 378 -2.82 13.24 20.22
N VAL A 379 -4.06 13.04 20.65
CA VAL A 379 -4.39 12.30 21.87
C VAL A 379 -5.27 11.11 21.52
N LYS A 380 -4.85 9.91 21.91
CA LYS A 380 -5.67 8.69 21.89
C LYS A 380 -6.20 8.46 23.31
N THR A 381 -7.47 8.08 23.45
CA THR A 381 -8.03 7.61 24.74
C THR A 381 -8.82 6.31 24.54
N SER A 382 -8.80 5.43 25.53
CA SER A 382 -9.59 4.20 25.48
C SER A 382 -9.96 3.72 26.89
N SER A 383 -11.19 3.24 27.05
CA SER A 383 -11.71 2.63 28.28
C SER A 383 -11.46 1.13 28.36
N ASN A 384 -10.82 0.54 27.34
CA ASN A 384 -10.40 -0.86 27.38
C ASN A 384 -9.33 -1.07 28.47
N LYS A 385 -9.38 -2.22 29.16
CA LYS A 385 -8.46 -2.58 30.25
C LYS A 385 -7.02 -2.72 29.75
N ASP A 386 -6.86 -3.22 28.53
CA ASP A 386 -5.55 -3.46 27.92
C ASP A 386 -4.91 -2.17 27.36
N ALA A 387 -5.65 -1.06 27.37
CA ALA A 387 -5.20 0.21 26.80
C ALA A 387 -3.96 0.81 27.51
N ASP A 388 -3.75 0.52 28.80
CA ASP A 388 -2.51 0.91 29.50
C ASP A 388 -1.27 0.26 28.86
N ILE A 389 -1.35 -1.05 28.59
CA ILE A 389 -0.27 -1.83 27.97
C ILE A 389 -0.08 -1.38 26.52
N MET A 390 -1.18 -1.19 25.79
CA MET A 390 -1.19 -0.70 24.41
C MET A 390 -0.53 0.68 24.27
N PHE A 391 -0.97 1.66 25.06
CA PHE A 391 -0.41 3.02 25.02
C PHE A 391 1.02 3.10 25.56
N LYS A 392 1.38 2.28 26.56
CA LYS A 392 2.78 2.14 27.00
C LYS A 392 3.67 1.53 25.90
N GLY A 393 3.15 0.53 25.18
CA GLY A 393 3.79 -0.09 24.02
C GLY A 393 4.05 0.93 22.90
N GLU A 394 3.01 1.67 22.50
CA GLU A 394 3.11 2.71 21.46
C GLU A 394 4.02 3.88 21.89
N HIS A 395 3.90 4.37 23.14
CA HIS A 395 4.76 5.41 23.71
C HIS A 395 6.24 5.02 23.63
N THR A 396 6.56 3.80 24.04
CA THR A 396 7.93 3.27 23.99
C THR A 396 8.38 3.12 22.53
N SER A 397 7.55 2.57 21.67
CA SER A 397 7.83 2.34 20.24
C SER A 397 8.18 3.65 19.50
N LEU A 398 7.32 4.67 19.61
CA LEU A 398 7.53 5.98 19.00
C LEU A 398 8.81 6.66 19.50
N ASN A 399 9.05 6.67 20.81
CA ASN A 399 10.24 7.32 21.36
C ASN A 399 11.54 6.56 21.01
N MET A 400 11.50 5.23 20.88
CA MET A 400 12.66 4.47 20.39
C MET A 400 12.92 4.69 18.90
N ILE A 401 11.89 4.70 18.02
CA ILE A 401 12.06 5.06 16.60
C ILE A 401 12.64 6.48 16.47
N SER A 402 12.03 7.46 17.15
CA SER A 402 12.46 8.87 17.12
C SER A 402 13.92 9.06 17.57
N SER A 403 14.40 8.25 18.53
CA SER A 403 15.81 8.27 18.96
C SER A 403 16.79 7.77 17.87
N VAL A 404 16.37 6.81 17.05
CA VAL A 404 17.19 6.18 16.01
C VAL A 404 17.12 6.98 14.70
N VAL A 405 15.93 7.42 14.31
CA VAL A 405 15.67 8.29 13.16
C VAL A 405 14.78 9.45 13.60
N PRO A 406 15.38 10.60 13.98
CA PRO A 406 14.64 11.83 14.16
C PRO A 406 13.82 12.16 12.91
N ASN A 407 12.64 12.73 13.11
CA ASN A 407 11.67 13.07 12.06
C ASN A 407 11.14 11.86 11.23
N LEU A 408 11.24 10.62 11.72
CA LEU A 408 10.55 9.47 11.09
C LEU A 408 9.15 9.21 11.68
N CYS A 409 8.92 9.51 12.95
CA CYS A 409 7.62 9.32 13.60
C CYS A 409 7.35 10.48 14.59
N PRO A 410 6.08 10.74 14.97
CA PRO A 410 5.76 11.74 15.97
C PRO A 410 6.36 11.35 17.32
N LYS A 411 6.85 12.33 18.08
CA LYS A 411 7.35 12.07 19.44
C LYS A 411 6.20 11.75 20.40
N SER A 412 6.38 10.79 21.32
CA SER A 412 5.40 10.54 22.38
C SER A 412 5.76 11.27 23.67
N TYR A 413 4.83 12.07 24.20
CA TYR A 413 5.08 12.94 25.35
C TYR A 413 4.59 12.34 26.67
N ALA A 414 3.41 11.72 26.68
CA ALA A 414 2.80 11.19 27.90
C ALA A 414 1.87 10.00 27.60
N HIS A 415 1.72 9.11 28.57
CA HIS A 415 0.63 8.13 28.63
C HIS A 415 0.23 7.89 30.09
N GLY A 416 -0.96 7.36 30.35
CA GLY A 416 -1.38 7.01 31.72
C GLY A 416 -2.89 6.91 31.91
N PRO A 417 -3.35 6.71 33.17
CA PRO A 417 -4.77 6.63 33.50
C PRO A 417 -5.45 8.01 33.47
N LEU A 418 -6.70 8.03 33.02
CA LEU A 418 -7.60 9.20 33.03
C LEU A 418 -8.29 9.34 34.40
N ARG A 419 -8.44 10.58 34.89
CA ARG A 419 -8.90 10.86 36.27
C ARG A 419 -10.41 11.08 36.38
N ALA A 420 -11.03 11.65 35.35
CA ALA A 420 -12.45 12.04 35.36
C ALA A 420 -13.33 11.08 34.55
N SER A 421 -12.88 10.61 33.38
CA SER A 421 -13.62 9.64 32.56
C SER A 421 -13.32 8.18 32.88
N GLY A 422 -12.18 7.91 33.53
CA GLY A 422 -11.60 6.57 33.59
C GLY A 422 -11.08 6.08 32.23
N GLY A 423 -10.42 4.91 32.25
CA GLY A 423 -9.64 4.43 31.11
C GLY A 423 -8.23 5.03 31.08
N PHE A 424 -7.61 5.02 29.92
CA PHE A 424 -6.21 5.42 29.70
C PHE A 424 -6.08 6.37 28.50
N PHE A 425 -4.96 7.08 28.43
CA PHE A 425 -4.60 7.96 27.32
C PHE A 425 -3.16 7.78 26.84
N LEU A 426 -2.92 8.23 25.62
CA LEU A 426 -1.62 8.50 25.02
C LEU A 426 -1.66 9.90 24.39
N ALA A 427 -0.64 10.72 24.63
CA ALA A 427 -0.47 12.03 24.02
C ALA A 427 0.86 12.07 23.25
N ILE A 428 0.76 12.28 21.94
CA ILE A 428 1.87 12.36 20.99
C ILE A 428 1.88 13.71 20.28
N GLU A 429 2.98 14.00 19.59
CA GLU A 429 3.13 15.17 18.72
C GLU A 429 2.01 15.24 17.68
N PHE A 430 1.40 16.41 17.51
CA PHE A 430 0.44 16.60 16.42
C PHE A 430 1.16 16.75 15.08
N LEU A 431 0.86 15.87 14.12
CA LEU A 431 1.32 15.96 12.74
C LEU A 431 0.32 16.76 11.90
N ASP A 432 0.78 17.82 11.22
CA ASP A 432 -0.04 18.48 10.21
C ASP A 432 0.13 17.76 8.86
N THR A 433 -0.79 16.83 8.57
CA THR A 433 -0.74 15.98 7.37
C THR A 433 -1.18 16.75 6.13
N CYS A 434 -0.22 16.97 5.22
CA CYS A 434 -0.44 17.76 4.00
C CYS A 434 -0.54 16.88 2.75
N LEU A 435 -1.22 17.37 1.70
CA LEU A 435 -1.19 16.73 0.39
C LEU A 435 0.26 16.69 -0.16
N PRO A 436 0.70 15.57 -0.76
CA PRO A 436 2.07 15.42 -1.22
C PRO A 436 2.42 16.44 -2.32
N PRO A 437 3.60 17.07 -2.27
CA PRO A 437 4.06 17.99 -3.30
C PRO A 437 4.32 17.25 -4.61
N LYS A 438 4.04 17.89 -5.75
CA LYS A 438 4.17 17.29 -7.09
C LYS A 438 5.56 16.75 -7.44
N ASN A 439 6.61 17.18 -6.72
CA ASN A 439 7.97 16.65 -6.78
C ASN A 439 8.56 16.67 -5.36
N PRO A 440 8.59 15.54 -4.62
CA PRO A 440 9.25 15.48 -3.32
C PRO A 440 10.79 15.50 -3.49
N PRO A 441 11.54 16.33 -2.72
CA PRO A 441 13.00 16.35 -2.81
C PRO A 441 13.61 15.10 -2.16
N SER A 442 14.64 14.52 -2.79
CA SER A 442 15.15 13.17 -2.48
C SER A 442 15.74 12.97 -1.06
N ALA A 443 15.97 14.05 -0.31
CA ALA A 443 16.35 13.98 1.10
C ALA A 443 15.20 13.49 2.01
N ARG A 444 13.94 13.72 1.61
CA ARG A 444 12.74 13.38 2.39
C ARG A 444 12.24 11.95 2.16
N ASN A 445 13.04 11.08 1.54
CA ASN A 445 12.62 9.75 1.09
C ASN A 445 12.57 8.71 2.24
N LEU A 446 11.37 8.15 2.47
CA LEU A 446 11.06 7.11 3.44
C LEU A 446 11.98 5.89 3.33
N ALA A 447 12.40 5.49 2.13
CA ALA A 447 13.33 4.38 1.93
C ALA A 447 14.66 4.61 2.66
N ARG A 448 15.14 5.87 2.71
CA ARG A 448 16.39 6.25 3.39
C ARG A 448 16.22 6.28 4.90
N LYS A 449 15.09 6.80 5.39
CA LYS A 449 14.75 6.80 6.83
C LYS A 449 14.57 5.37 7.35
N LEU A 450 13.78 4.55 6.66
CA LEU A 450 13.56 3.15 6.98
C LEU A 450 14.86 2.34 6.90
N ALA A 451 15.69 2.58 5.88
CA ALA A 451 17.00 1.93 5.77
C ALA A 451 17.96 2.31 6.92
N ARG A 452 17.91 3.55 7.44
CA ARG A 452 18.67 3.95 8.63
C ARG A 452 18.15 3.22 9.88
N MET A 453 16.83 3.11 10.03
CA MET A 453 16.18 2.37 11.13
C MET A 453 16.62 0.90 11.12
N HIS A 454 16.43 0.22 9.99
CA HIS A 454 16.78 -1.19 9.74
C HIS A 454 18.27 -1.51 9.65
N ARG A 455 19.15 -0.53 9.86
CA ARG A 455 20.61 -0.70 9.97
C ARG A 455 21.17 -0.30 11.33
N THR A 456 20.34 0.28 12.21
CA THR A 456 20.76 0.62 13.56
C THR A 456 20.56 -0.59 14.45
N GLN A 457 21.66 -1.18 14.90
CA GLN A 457 21.67 -2.35 15.76
C GLN A 457 20.96 -2.05 17.08
N ALA A 458 20.26 -3.06 17.62
CA ALA A 458 19.66 -2.99 18.94
C ALA A 458 20.73 -2.72 20.02
N PRO A 459 20.45 -1.88 21.03
CA PRO A 459 21.28 -1.82 22.22
C PRO A 459 21.24 -3.17 22.96
N VAL A 460 22.26 -3.44 23.76
CA VAL A 460 22.23 -4.55 24.72
C VAL A 460 21.20 -4.21 25.81
N PRO A 461 20.15 -5.02 26.03
CA PRO A 461 19.19 -4.76 27.10
C PRO A 461 19.78 -5.07 28.48
N GLU A 462 19.24 -4.42 29.52
CA GLU A 462 19.67 -4.62 30.90
C GLU A 462 19.54 -6.08 31.33
N GLY A 463 20.61 -6.62 31.96
CA GLY A 463 20.69 -8.02 32.37
C GLY A 463 21.25 -8.99 31.32
N TYR A 464 21.69 -8.51 30.15
CA TYR A 464 22.28 -9.32 29.09
C TYR A 464 23.66 -8.78 28.64
N ASP A 465 24.49 -9.64 28.05
CA ASP A 465 25.83 -9.28 27.53
C ASP A 465 25.84 -9.02 26.01
N ILE A 466 24.73 -9.31 25.31
CA ILE A 466 24.60 -9.24 23.84
C ILE A 466 23.27 -8.57 23.43
N PRO A 467 23.16 -8.01 22.22
CA PRO A 467 21.87 -7.57 21.66
C PRO A 467 20.90 -8.75 21.54
N MET A 468 19.63 -8.53 21.89
CA MET A 468 18.60 -9.57 21.95
C MET A 468 17.41 -9.24 21.03
N PHE A 469 16.66 -10.26 20.63
CA PHE A 469 15.37 -10.13 19.96
C PHE A 469 14.25 -10.01 21.00
N GLY A 470 13.30 -9.12 20.76
CA GLY A 470 12.27 -8.75 21.75
C GLY A 470 12.12 -7.24 21.90
N PHE A 471 11.51 -6.78 22.98
CA PHE A 471 11.32 -5.34 23.25
C PHE A 471 11.12 -5.11 24.76
N PRO A 472 11.44 -3.92 25.32
CA PRO A 472 11.32 -3.67 26.76
C PRO A 472 9.90 -3.77 27.33
N VAL A 473 8.87 -3.74 26.47
CA VAL A 473 7.45 -3.83 26.81
C VAL A 473 6.69 -4.66 25.75
N PRO A 474 5.54 -5.26 26.09
CA PRO A 474 4.60 -5.75 25.09
C PRO A 474 4.14 -4.62 24.17
N THR A 475 3.91 -4.94 22.90
CA THR A 475 3.34 -4.03 21.88
C THR A 475 2.03 -4.60 21.35
N PHE A 476 1.31 -3.84 20.53
CA PHE A 476 0.02 -4.23 19.96
C PHE A 476 0.05 -4.04 18.44
N CYS A 477 -0.30 -5.08 17.69
CA CYS A 477 -0.49 -5.04 16.22
C CYS A 477 -1.99 -5.11 15.94
N GLY A 478 -2.58 -3.98 15.57
CA GLY A 478 -4.01 -3.73 15.75
C GLY A 478 -4.45 -3.98 17.19
N ALA A 479 -5.52 -4.74 17.39
CA ALA A 479 -6.02 -5.12 18.72
C ALA A 479 -5.22 -6.26 19.41
N THR A 480 -4.21 -6.85 18.75
CA THR A 480 -3.52 -8.05 19.23
C THR A 480 -2.26 -7.71 20.01
N VAL A 481 -2.24 -8.05 21.31
CA VAL A 481 -1.02 -7.99 22.13
C VAL A 481 0.07 -8.94 21.62
N GLN A 482 1.30 -8.45 21.58
CA GLN A 482 2.50 -9.16 21.17
C GLN A 482 3.38 -9.42 22.39
N ASP A 483 3.71 -10.69 22.67
CA ASP A 483 4.80 -10.99 23.59
C ASP A 483 6.13 -10.57 22.95
N ASN A 484 6.93 -9.84 23.72
CA ASN A 484 8.22 -9.29 23.34
C ASN A 484 9.34 -9.75 24.29
N SER A 485 9.09 -10.79 25.10
CA SER A 485 10.07 -11.43 25.97
C SER A 485 11.37 -11.80 25.24
N TRP A 486 12.51 -11.50 25.86
CA TRP A 486 13.81 -11.51 25.19
C TRP A 486 14.30 -12.93 24.82
N LYS A 487 14.76 -13.09 23.57
CA LYS A 487 15.41 -14.31 23.04
C LYS A 487 16.68 -13.96 22.26
N SER A 488 17.66 -14.85 22.28
CA SER A 488 18.94 -14.70 21.56
C SER A 488 18.91 -15.24 20.13
N SER A 489 17.81 -15.87 19.72
CA SER A 489 17.59 -16.46 18.39
C SER A 489 16.34 -15.88 17.75
N TRP A 490 16.47 -15.27 16.55
CA TRP A 490 15.30 -14.77 15.82
C TRP A 490 14.41 -15.91 15.31
N ALA A 491 14.98 -17.07 14.98
CA ALA A 491 14.19 -18.25 14.62
C ALA A 491 13.29 -18.68 15.78
N GLU A 492 13.80 -18.72 17.01
CA GLU A 492 12.99 -19.02 18.19
C GLU A 492 11.99 -17.91 18.51
N PHE A 493 12.39 -16.64 18.44
CA PHE A 493 11.47 -15.52 18.69
C PHE A 493 10.34 -15.50 17.65
N TYR A 494 10.66 -15.69 16.38
CA TYR A 494 9.65 -15.72 15.34
C TYR A 494 8.78 -16.98 15.38
N ALA A 495 9.33 -18.13 15.76
CA ALA A 495 8.56 -19.33 15.97
C ALA A 495 7.63 -19.23 17.19
N ASP A 496 8.10 -18.69 18.32
CA ASP A 496 7.36 -18.63 19.58
C ASP A 496 6.54 -17.33 19.70
N ASN A 497 7.21 -16.21 19.90
CA ASN A 497 6.64 -14.88 20.16
C ASN A 497 5.90 -14.25 18.97
N ARG A 498 5.97 -14.84 17.77
CA ARG A 498 5.16 -14.43 16.62
C ARG A 498 4.29 -15.54 16.08
N LEU A 499 4.83 -16.62 15.51
CA LEU A 499 3.99 -17.67 14.93
C LEU A 499 3.19 -18.44 15.97
N ARG A 500 3.80 -18.98 17.05
CA ARG A 500 3.05 -19.69 18.12
C ARG A 500 2.18 -18.74 18.95
N ALA A 501 2.55 -17.47 19.06
CA ALA A 501 1.79 -16.42 19.76
C ALA A 501 0.59 -15.90 18.96
N ILE A 502 0.71 -15.64 17.65
CA ILE A 502 -0.47 -15.39 16.80
C ILE A 502 -1.26 -16.68 16.56
N LEU A 503 -0.60 -17.84 16.59
CA LEU A 503 -1.20 -19.15 16.82
C LEU A 503 -1.79 -19.29 18.22
N HIS A 504 -1.56 -18.34 19.13
CA HIS A 504 -2.33 -18.09 20.35
C HIS A 504 -3.38 -16.94 20.21
N VAL A 505 -3.53 -16.34 19.02
CA VAL A 505 -4.52 -15.30 18.66
C VAL A 505 -5.45 -15.62 17.42
N CYS A 506 -5.83 -16.89 17.08
CA CYS A 506 -6.98 -17.26 16.15
C CYS A 506 -7.98 -18.48 16.44
N MET A 507 -8.27 -19.00 17.68
CA MET A 507 -9.19 -20.14 18.13
C MET A 507 -10.23 -19.74 19.24
N LEU A 508 -9.87 -19.41 20.50
CA LEU A 508 -10.64 -18.82 21.63
C LEU A 508 -11.98 -18.15 21.22
N ALA A 509 -11.98 -17.27 20.22
CA ALA A 509 -13.11 -16.53 19.66
C ALA A 509 -13.35 -16.77 18.14
N ASN A 510 -12.87 -17.91 17.60
CA ASN A 510 -13.10 -18.44 16.24
C ASN A 510 -13.60 -19.89 16.22
N GLY A 511 -13.41 -20.67 17.30
CA GLY A 511 -13.56 -22.13 17.37
C GLY A 511 -12.23 -22.89 17.20
N SER A 512 -12.23 -24.20 17.44
CA SER A 512 -11.07 -25.07 17.20
C SER A 512 -10.91 -25.42 15.71
N ASP A 513 -9.67 -25.49 15.22
CA ASP A 513 -9.27 -25.73 13.84
C ASP A 513 -7.97 -26.57 13.79
N PRO A 514 -8.08 -27.91 13.85
CA PRO A 514 -6.91 -28.78 13.87
C PRO A 514 -6.05 -28.74 12.59
N GLU A 515 -6.62 -28.37 11.43
CA GLU A 515 -5.86 -28.24 10.18
C GLU A 515 -4.90 -27.05 10.25
N LEU A 516 -5.45 -25.88 10.62
CA LEU A 516 -4.70 -24.64 10.73
C LEU A 516 -3.67 -24.72 11.87
N ALA A 517 -4.04 -25.31 13.01
CA ALA A 517 -3.15 -25.56 14.13
C ALA A 517 -1.92 -26.41 13.76
N LEU A 518 -2.14 -27.51 13.02
CA LEU A 518 -1.06 -28.37 12.53
C LEU A 518 -0.18 -27.65 11.48
N ALA A 519 -0.79 -26.83 10.62
CA ALA A 519 -0.08 -26.08 9.59
C ALA A 519 0.86 -25.03 10.19
N VAL A 520 0.42 -24.23 11.17
CA VAL A 520 1.32 -23.24 11.80
C VAL A 520 2.40 -23.94 12.62
N GLU A 521 2.12 -25.04 13.31
CA GLU A 521 3.16 -25.78 14.04
C GLU A 521 4.23 -26.37 13.11
N LYS A 522 3.84 -26.99 11.98
CA LYS A 522 4.79 -27.50 10.98
C LYS A 522 5.60 -26.35 10.36
N THR A 523 5.01 -25.17 10.23
CA THR A 523 5.71 -23.95 9.78
C THR A 523 6.70 -23.43 10.84
N ALA A 524 6.26 -23.24 12.08
CA ALA A 524 7.08 -22.75 13.19
C ALA A 524 8.23 -23.69 13.57
N THR A 525 8.07 -25.00 13.35
CA THR A 525 9.12 -25.99 13.62
C THR A 525 10.07 -26.19 12.43
N ALA A 526 9.56 -26.48 11.24
CA ALA A 526 10.41 -26.84 10.10
C ALA A 526 10.78 -25.65 9.21
N VAL A 527 9.79 -24.86 8.79
CA VAL A 527 9.99 -23.75 7.85
C VAL A 527 10.80 -22.61 8.48
N VAL A 528 10.44 -22.18 9.69
CA VAL A 528 11.16 -21.12 10.42
C VAL A 528 12.61 -21.50 10.67
N THR A 529 12.87 -22.71 11.17
CA THR A 529 14.25 -23.21 11.39
C THR A 529 15.05 -23.24 10.09
N ARG A 530 14.46 -23.69 8.99
CA ARG A 530 15.14 -23.76 7.69
C ARG A 530 15.33 -22.41 7.01
N LEU A 531 14.44 -21.43 7.19
CA LEU A 531 14.55 -20.12 6.54
C LEU A 531 15.25 -19.05 7.37
N LEU A 532 15.13 -19.11 8.71
CA LEU A 532 15.54 -18.05 9.64
C LEU A 532 16.60 -18.49 10.65
N GLY A 533 17.03 -19.76 10.62
CA GLY A 533 18.05 -20.30 11.53
C GLY A 533 19.42 -19.63 11.39
N ASN A 534 20.12 -19.45 12.51
CA ASN A 534 21.40 -18.73 12.58
C ASN A 534 22.50 -19.31 11.67
N ASP A 535 22.45 -20.63 11.41
CA ASP A 535 23.39 -21.36 10.53
C ASP A 535 23.07 -21.20 9.03
N ILE A 536 21.88 -20.69 8.68
CA ILE A 536 21.41 -20.56 7.29
C ILE A 536 21.69 -19.16 6.74
N ILE A 537 21.40 -18.12 7.55
CA ILE A 537 21.58 -16.73 7.14
C ILE A 537 23.02 -16.31 7.41
N ALA A 538 23.77 -16.03 6.33
CA ALA A 538 25.20 -15.72 6.42
C ALA A 538 25.45 -14.44 7.24
N GLY A 539 26.25 -14.55 8.30
CA GLY A 539 26.48 -13.49 9.29
C GLY A 539 25.48 -13.46 10.46
N SER A 540 24.49 -14.37 10.45
CA SER A 540 23.33 -14.42 11.34
C SER A 540 22.43 -13.17 11.26
N ILE A 541 21.20 -13.28 11.75
CA ILE A 541 20.31 -12.12 11.87
C ILE A 541 20.82 -11.22 12.99
N ILE A 542 20.89 -9.91 12.72
CA ILE A 542 21.22 -8.89 13.71
C ILE A 542 19.90 -8.24 14.16
N PRO A 543 19.62 -8.12 15.47
CA PRO A 543 18.45 -7.39 15.94
C PRO A 543 18.59 -5.90 15.61
N VAL A 544 17.58 -5.35 14.93
CA VAL A 544 17.40 -3.92 14.63
C VAL A 544 15.98 -3.53 15.01
N ILE A 545 15.73 -2.25 15.31
CA ILE A 545 14.35 -1.80 15.55
C ILE A 545 13.56 -1.82 14.24
N VAL A 546 12.40 -2.46 14.25
CA VAL A 546 11.44 -2.49 13.13
C VAL A 546 10.12 -1.87 13.59
N HIS A 547 9.33 -1.31 12.66
CA HIS A 547 8.06 -0.65 12.97
C HIS A 547 7.02 -1.65 13.50
N GLY A 548 7.04 -2.87 12.98
CA GLY A 548 6.24 -4.01 13.41
C GLY A 548 4.79 -4.04 12.93
N ASP A 549 4.30 -2.96 12.31
CA ASP A 549 3.00 -2.86 11.64
C ASP A 549 3.04 -1.83 10.48
N LEU A 550 4.00 -2.00 9.57
CA LEU A 550 4.28 -1.04 8.48
C LEU A 550 3.49 -1.36 7.21
N HIS A 551 2.26 -0.86 7.14
CA HIS A 551 1.44 -0.82 5.93
C HIS A 551 1.26 0.61 5.40
N PHE A 552 0.79 0.76 4.15
CA PHE A 552 0.65 2.07 3.49
C PHE A 552 -0.14 3.10 4.32
N TYR A 553 -1.23 2.69 4.96
CA TYR A 553 -2.05 3.59 5.81
C TYR A 553 -1.35 4.08 7.09
N ASN A 554 -0.22 3.48 7.48
CA ASN A 554 0.65 3.91 8.58
C ASN A 554 1.84 4.74 8.08
N THR A 555 1.75 5.28 6.84
CA THR A 555 2.75 6.15 6.23
C THR A 555 2.08 7.40 5.65
N SER A 556 2.66 8.59 5.83
CA SER A 556 2.10 9.85 5.31
C SER A 556 3.17 10.95 5.15
N HIS A 557 2.73 12.10 4.65
CA HIS A 557 3.51 13.34 4.56
C HIS A 557 3.00 14.34 5.61
N GLY A 558 3.83 14.67 6.60
CA GLY A 558 3.43 15.53 7.72
C GLY A 558 4.47 16.58 8.08
N ILE A 559 4.02 17.72 8.60
CA ILE A 559 4.91 18.71 9.24
C ILE A 559 4.90 18.43 10.75
N MET A 560 6.09 18.37 11.35
CA MET A 560 6.30 18.17 12.80
C MET A 560 6.47 19.49 13.53
N ALA A 561 6.15 19.49 14.82
CA ALA A 561 6.03 20.67 15.67
C ALA A 561 7.40 21.23 16.08
N GLY A 562 8.05 21.91 15.13
CA GLY A 562 9.37 22.53 15.31
C GLY A 562 10.36 22.25 14.17
N SER A 563 10.05 21.35 13.23
CA SER A 563 10.83 21.21 11.99
C SER A 563 10.51 22.35 11.01
N GLY A 564 9.23 22.67 10.83
CA GLY A 564 8.73 23.52 9.74
C GLY A 564 8.83 22.88 8.34
N ASP A 565 9.63 21.82 8.20
CA ASP A 565 9.76 20.99 7.02
C ASP A 565 8.67 19.90 6.97
N LEU A 566 8.11 19.72 5.77
CA LEU A 566 7.29 18.54 5.43
C LEU A 566 8.19 17.31 5.34
N GLU A 567 7.81 16.23 5.99
CA GLU A 567 8.60 15.02 6.15
C GLU A 567 7.77 13.77 5.80
N GLU A 568 8.41 12.75 5.22
CA GLU A 568 7.79 11.41 5.14
C GLU A 568 7.89 10.74 6.51
N VAL A 569 6.74 10.36 7.06
CA VAL A 569 6.57 9.92 8.44
C VAL A 569 5.77 8.62 8.53
N VAL A 570 5.96 7.90 9.64
CA VAL A 570 5.23 6.69 10.04
C VAL A 570 4.61 6.89 11.42
N TYR A 571 3.53 6.16 11.70
CA TYR A 571 2.79 6.21 12.97
C TYR A 571 2.12 4.87 13.26
N ASP A 572 1.58 4.75 14.48
CA ASP A 572 1.00 3.52 15.04
C ASP A 572 1.95 2.30 15.02
N PRO A 573 3.18 2.42 15.58
CA PRO A 573 4.17 1.35 15.61
C PRO A 573 3.90 0.26 16.65
N SER A 574 4.21 -0.98 16.27
CA SER A 574 4.16 -2.21 17.07
C SER A 574 5.58 -2.77 17.28
N CYS A 575 6.50 -1.94 17.76
CA CYS A 575 7.94 -2.19 17.63
C CYS A 575 8.44 -3.49 18.26
N VAL A 576 9.48 -4.03 17.62
CA VAL A 576 10.31 -5.10 18.17
C VAL A 576 11.75 -4.91 17.71
N TYR A 577 12.72 -5.40 18.48
CA TYR A 577 14.06 -5.66 17.97
C TYR A 577 14.03 -7.01 17.24
N GLY A 578 14.14 -6.95 15.92
CA GLY A 578 13.89 -8.08 15.03
C GLY A 578 14.76 -8.08 13.79
N HIS A 579 14.42 -8.96 12.84
CA HIS A 579 15.03 -8.94 11.51
C HIS A 579 14.41 -7.81 10.66
N SER A 580 15.24 -7.02 9.97
CA SER A 580 14.80 -5.94 9.07
C SER A 580 13.86 -6.37 7.93
N GLU A 581 13.81 -7.67 7.60
CA GLU A 581 12.86 -8.21 6.62
C GLU A 581 11.44 -8.43 7.20
N TYR A 582 11.23 -8.30 8.51
CA TYR A 582 9.93 -8.51 9.17
C TYR A 582 8.88 -7.46 8.78
N ASP A 583 9.25 -6.18 8.76
CA ASP A 583 8.37 -5.08 8.28
C ASP A 583 7.99 -5.29 6.81
N LEU A 584 8.92 -5.81 6.00
CA LEU A 584 8.67 -6.10 4.59
C LEU A 584 7.57 -7.17 4.41
N GLY A 585 7.32 -7.99 5.43
CA GLY A 585 6.17 -8.89 5.49
C GLY A 585 4.83 -8.14 5.40
N MET A 586 4.63 -7.10 6.22
CA MET A 586 3.42 -6.27 6.18
C MET A 586 3.39 -5.41 4.90
N MET A 587 4.51 -4.77 4.54
CA MET A 587 4.61 -3.97 3.31
C MET A 587 4.28 -4.80 2.05
N SER A 588 4.58 -6.10 2.04
CA SER A 588 4.28 -7.00 0.91
C SER A 588 2.78 -7.29 0.71
N ILE A 589 1.91 -6.94 1.66
CA ILE A 589 0.45 -6.99 1.49
C ILE A 589 -0.03 -5.80 0.63
N TYR A 590 0.67 -4.67 0.73
CA TYR A 590 0.39 -3.42 0.01
C TYR A 590 1.55 -3.04 -0.93
N SER A 591 2.18 -4.03 -1.56
CA SER A 591 3.42 -3.86 -2.34
C SER A 591 3.31 -2.76 -3.40
N ASP A 592 2.14 -2.69 -4.04
CA ASP A 592 1.88 -1.86 -5.21
C ASP A 592 1.60 -0.39 -4.83
N SER A 593 1.37 -0.13 -3.53
CA SER A 593 1.32 1.22 -2.95
C SER A 593 2.71 1.84 -2.76
N TYR A 594 3.78 1.03 -2.84
CA TYR A 594 5.17 1.48 -2.75
C TYR A 594 5.83 1.41 -4.14
N GLY A 595 6.09 2.58 -4.74
CA GLY A 595 6.65 2.68 -6.08
C GLY A 595 8.01 1.98 -6.26
N THR A 596 8.38 1.68 -7.51
CA THR A 596 9.64 0.99 -7.88
C THR A 596 10.87 1.62 -7.23
N ASP A 597 10.88 2.94 -7.17
CA ASP A 597 12.02 3.75 -6.76
C ASP A 597 12.27 3.65 -5.25
N PHE A 598 11.20 3.47 -4.46
CA PHE A 598 11.30 3.15 -3.03
C PHE A 598 12.02 1.81 -2.83
N TRP A 599 11.61 0.77 -3.55
CA TRP A 599 12.19 -0.57 -3.42
C TRP A 599 13.63 -0.65 -3.93
N GLN A 600 13.96 0.11 -4.98
CA GLN A 600 15.34 0.22 -5.49
C GLN A 600 16.24 0.95 -4.50
N GLU A 601 15.83 2.12 -4.00
CA GLU A 601 16.59 2.90 -3.00
C GLU A 601 16.76 2.07 -1.71
N TYR A 602 15.69 1.51 -1.17
CA TYR A 602 15.72 0.72 0.06
C TYR A 602 16.68 -0.46 -0.06
N HIS A 603 16.61 -1.25 -1.14
CA HIS A 603 17.51 -2.40 -1.31
C HIS A 603 18.94 -2.04 -1.72
N SER A 604 19.19 -0.83 -2.21
CA SER A 604 20.57 -0.32 -2.36
C SER A 604 21.23 -0.03 -1.02
N LEU A 605 20.42 0.33 -0.01
CA LEU A 605 20.89 0.68 1.34
C LEU A 605 20.81 -0.50 2.33
N VAL A 606 19.80 -1.36 2.21
CA VAL A 606 19.57 -2.59 2.98
C VAL A 606 19.54 -3.79 2.02
N PRO A 607 20.70 -4.40 1.72
CA PRO A 607 20.76 -5.61 0.91
C PRO A 607 19.90 -6.72 1.52
N LYS A 608 19.23 -7.47 0.65
CA LYS A 608 18.49 -8.69 1.00
C LYS A 608 19.44 -9.69 1.65
N ALA A 609 19.05 -10.30 2.77
CA ALA A 609 19.91 -11.23 3.48
C ALA A 609 20.20 -12.47 2.62
N GLU A 610 21.35 -13.10 2.82
CA GLU A 610 21.67 -14.35 2.14
C GLU A 610 20.98 -15.54 2.85
N PRO A 611 20.56 -16.59 2.12
CA PRO A 611 20.55 -16.71 0.65
C PRO A 611 19.48 -15.79 0.01
N LYS A 612 19.89 -14.98 -0.98
CA LYS A 612 19.02 -14.01 -1.68
C LYS A 612 17.87 -14.64 -2.45
N GLU A 613 18.04 -15.86 -2.95
CA GLU A 613 17.02 -16.61 -3.67
C GLU A 613 15.83 -17.02 -2.78
N GLU A 614 16.05 -17.13 -1.46
CA GLU A 614 15.01 -17.45 -0.47
C GLU A 614 14.39 -16.19 0.17
N TRP A 615 14.85 -14.99 -0.22
CA TRP A 615 14.33 -13.72 0.29
C TRP A 615 12.81 -13.58 0.14
N ARG A 616 12.27 -13.98 -1.03
CA ARG A 616 10.82 -13.93 -1.27
C ARG A 616 10.05 -14.87 -0.33
N ASP A 617 10.63 -16.03 -0.01
CA ASP A 617 10.04 -17.00 0.90
C ASP A 617 10.11 -16.53 2.35
N ARG A 618 11.18 -15.83 2.76
CA ARG A 618 11.27 -15.16 4.08
C ARG A 618 10.25 -14.04 4.20
N VAL A 619 10.10 -13.16 3.20
CA VAL A 619 9.07 -12.12 3.19
C VAL A 619 7.65 -12.73 3.22
N CYS A 620 7.41 -13.83 2.50
CA CYS A 620 6.15 -14.58 2.56
C CYS A 620 5.89 -15.20 3.95
N LEU A 621 6.95 -15.73 4.59
CA LEU A 621 6.92 -16.23 5.97
C LEU A 621 6.64 -15.12 6.99
N TYR A 622 7.07 -13.88 6.76
CA TYR A 622 6.72 -12.71 7.59
C TYR A 622 5.29 -12.21 7.32
N ARG A 623 4.86 -12.15 6.05
CA ARG A 623 3.46 -11.89 5.66
C ARG A 623 2.48 -12.82 6.38
N LEU A 624 2.84 -14.09 6.56
CA LEU A 624 2.01 -15.07 7.28
C LEU A 624 1.59 -14.62 8.68
N TYR A 625 2.47 -13.98 9.47
CA TYR A 625 2.10 -13.48 10.80
C TYR A 625 0.95 -12.45 10.71
N TYR A 626 1.04 -11.53 9.75
CA TYR A 626 0.04 -10.49 9.55
C TYR A 626 -1.28 -11.03 8.97
N ILE A 627 -1.23 -12.01 8.05
CA ILE A 627 -2.43 -12.68 7.53
C ILE A 627 -3.11 -13.53 8.62
N LEU A 628 -2.33 -14.17 9.51
CA LEU A 628 -2.88 -14.79 10.72
C LEU A 628 -3.47 -13.72 11.66
N ASN A 629 -2.83 -12.55 11.83
CA ASN A 629 -3.41 -11.45 12.59
C ASN A 629 -4.68 -10.87 11.93
N PHE A 630 -4.84 -10.94 10.60
CA PHE A 630 -6.09 -10.54 9.95
C PHE A 630 -7.18 -11.63 10.06
N PHE A 631 -6.81 -12.92 10.09
CA PHE A 631 -7.71 -14.00 10.52
C PHE A 631 -8.08 -13.90 12.01
N ALA A 632 -7.23 -13.23 12.80
CA ALA A 632 -7.53 -12.78 14.14
C ALA A 632 -8.51 -11.61 14.14
N VAL A 633 -8.12 -10.38 13.78
CA VAL A 633 -8.91 -9.19 14.12
C VAL A 633 -10.11 -8.90 13.19
N HIS A 634 -10.12 -9.41 11.95
CA HIS A 634 -11.16 -9.10 10.95
C HIS A 634 -12.19 -10.24 10.81
N ARG A 635 -13.49 -9.92 10.93
CA ARG A 635 -14.58 -10.91 10.96
C ARG A 635 -15.23 -11.12 9.60
N GLU A 636 -15.28 -10.08 8.78
CA GLU A 636 -15.90 -10.07 7.44
C GLU A 636 -15.11 -10.90 6.43
N ASN A 637 -13.78 -10.79 6.43
CA ASN A 637 -12.88 -11.51 5.50
C ASN A 637 -12.25 -12.77 6.14
N LYS A 638 -12.93 -13.36 7.13
CA LYS A 638 -12.37 -14.46 7.95
C LYS A 638 -12.02 -15.70 7.13
N ALA A 639 -12.84 -16.07 6.14
CA ALA A 639 -12.60 -17.28 5.35
C ALA A 639 -11.42 -17.10 4.39
N GLU A 640 -11.29 -15.89 3.84
CA GLU A 640 -10.28 -15.43 2.91
C GLU A 640 -8.91 -15.38 3.60
N ASN A 641 -8.83 -14.74 4.77
CA ASN A 641 -7.62 -14.65 5.58
C ASN A 641 -7.14 -16.05 6.03
N ARG A 642 -8.06 -16.93 6.47
CA ARG A 642 -7.73 -18.33 6.78
C ARG A 642 -7.16 -19.06 5.55
N LYS A 643 -7.82 -18.91 4.39
CA LYS A 643 -7.41 -19.56 3.15
C LYS A 643 -6.02 -19.09 2.72
N GLU A 644 -5.75 -17.79 2.75
CA GLU A 644 -4.44 -17.25 2.39
C GLU A 644 -3.35 -17.76 3.36
N ALA A 645 -3.59 -17.72 4.68
CA ALA A 645 -2.65 -18.28 5.65
C ALA A 645 -2.36 -19.77 5.38
N MET A 646 -3.39 -20.57 5.10
CA MET A 646 -3.25 -21.98 4.74
C MET A 646 -2.48 -22.18 3.43
N ASP A 647 -2.72 -21.37 2.41
CA ASP A 647 -2.06 -21.52 1.11
C ASP A 647 -0.59 -21.08 1.17
N ILE A 648 -0.26 -20.02 1.91
CA ILE A 648 1.13 -19.62 2.25
C ILE A 648 1.83 -20.76 2.99
N MET A 649 1.22 -21.31 4.04
CA MET A 649 1.82 -22.40 4.81
C MET A 649 2.00 -23.67 3.98
N ARG A 650 1.00 -24.09 3.20
CA ARG A 650 1.10 -25.25 2.30
C ARG A 650 2.24 -25.09 1.30
N PHE A 651 2.39 -23.91 0.69
CA PHE A 651 3.50 -23.59 -0.19
C PHE A 651 4.85 -23.74 0.53
N LEU A 652 5.08 -22.99 1.62
CA LEU A 652 6.36 -23.00 2.35
C LEU A 652 6.69 -24.39 2.92
N ILE A 653 5.70 -25.09 3.47
CA ILE A 653 5.85 -26.48 3.97
C ILE A 653 6.29 -27.41 2.84
N SER A 654 5.66 -27.34 1.66
CA SER A 654 6.00 -28.20 0.52
C SER A 654 7.42 -27.95 -0.03
N LYS A 655 7.93 -26.72 0.15
CA LYS A 655 9.25 -26.31 -0.33
C LYS A 655 10.38 -26.62 0.68
N TYR A 656 10.11 -26.53 1.98
CA TYR A 656 11.15 -26.54 3.03
C TYR A 656 11.04 -27.64 4.08
N SER A 657 9.86 -28.26 4.27
CA SER A 657 9.71 -29.26 5.34
C SER A 657 10.05 -30.69 4.91
N ASP A 658 9.97 -30.99 3.62
CA ASP A 658 10.17 -32.34 3.09
C ASP A 658 11.63 -32.54 2.59
N SER A 659 12.51 -31.57 2.87
CA SER A 659 13.93 -31.53 2.50
C SER A 659 14.88 -32.23 3.48
N ASN A 660 14.35 -32.94 4.48
CA ASN A 660 15.10 -33.68 5.52
C ASN A 660 15.26 -35.15 5.18
#